data_AF-A0A212LMK4-F1
#
_entry.id   AF-A0A212LMK4-F1
#
_cell.length_a   1.000
_cell.length_b   1.000
_cell.length_c   1.000
_cell.angle_alpha   90.00
_cell.angle_beta   90.00
_cell.angle_gamma   90.00
#
_symmetry.space_group_name_H-M   'P 1'
#
loop_
_entity.id
_entity.type
_entity.pdbx_description
1 polymer ?
#
loop_
_entity_poly.entity_id
_entity_poly.type
_entity_poly.pdbx_seq_one_letter_code
_entity_poly.pdbx_strand_id
1 'polypeptide(L)'
;MRIKLLGCCATRNEVLKLGLAARMDCEFLDFSLHAFPEKLHQELQRRIDASQEYDLIILTYGRCSHATAGLVSAAVPLVLPKTHDCISLLLGSDRRRQTLSERNPAIYYFSQGWLDYGRDPYTEYLEYVDKYGEADAQYLIEALYGKYEQAVFIRTPCEEDELAQYRQKVEKIAGFFSWTISEEAGDLALLAAVVTGKRLPEIVRVPPGTPIVLEEENGMLIKVNSESLVVTEGENLMSALLRGNYPVTNICNGRGTCGKCKVRIISAAPEPSVVEYEKLSAGELATGIRLACQVEPRPGMALVCGDSGTVDRKAGLLYAPEQADSEYCGLRQVQAELDRPTLEDERGDRERLLAKLQENGLPANLTIGLTQLKTLSSILRQEKFAVTAVLWDQHILAVLPGKEKVPVYGVAIDIGTTNIAVALYDLESGKRVQLAAAENGQTRYGADVISRIDFANKGVGNRVLLQEAVAGTINRLVEDVCKAAGIDSSQIYKATVVGNTTMHHLFLGLDVSYLALSPFVSVCNTALEVNAGEVGLALQPQAQVVLFPNVGGFVGGDTLGAVLGSEELLAKGRHLLIDIGTNCELYLQDGANMWACSTAAGPAFEGAGINYGMRAQPGAIERVLIDEQGVTLSVIGGGTATGICGSGLIEAVQQMARAGIISRSGMISNPNDPAVQDQLAPELISRIRDGEQKREFVLAYGPDGNDVVLTQRDISQLQLAKGAVCAGIRTLLDISGLSIDDLDSIVLAGTFATHLNLASTVDIGLIPELSLHKLKTAGNAAHAGAVKALLDQRTFAGLQQQAGHIRHVELGGSATFSNYFMESMYIEPCKL
;
A
#
# COMPACT_ATOMS: atom_id res chain seq x y z
N MET A 1 3.83 41.80 33.65
CA MET A 1 3.62 40.53 32.93
C MET A 1 4.81 40.34 32.00
N ARG A 2 5.65 39.34 32.24
CA ARG A 2 6.72 38.90 31.34
C ARG A 2 6.08 38.03 30.26
N ILE A 3 6.19 38.44 29.00
CA ILE A 3 5.56 37.74 27.88
C ILE A 3 6.66 37.25 26.95
N LYS A 4 6.59 35.96 26.58
CA LYS A 4 7.40 35.38 25.50
C LYS A 4 6.55 35.34 24.23
N LEU A 5 7.05 35.90 23.13
CA LEU A 5 6.43 35.75 21.81
C LEU A 5 7.31 34.84 20.96
N LEU A 6 6.72 33.78 20.42
CA LEU A 6 7.34 32.88 19.46
C LEU A 6 6.65 33.06 18.10
N GLY A 7 7.40 33.54 17.11
CA GLY A 7 6.88 33.84 15.77
C GLY A 7 7.74 33.27 14.65
N CYS A 8 7.30 33.46 13.41
CA CYS A 8 8.08 33.17 12.21
C CYS A 8 8.72 34.46 11.69
N CYS A 9 9.91 34.38 11.10
CA CYS A 9 10.53 35.52 10.42
C CYS A 9 9.60 36.18 9.37
N ALA A 10 8.69 35.42 8.75
CA ALA A 10 7.74 35.91 7.75
C ALA A 10 6.74 36.97 8.26
N THR A 11 6.51 37.05 9.58
CA THR A 11 5.64 38.06 10.22
C THR A 11 6.41 39.02 11.11
N ARG A 12 7.76 38.97 11.08
CA ARG A 12 8.62 39.70 12.00
C ARG A 12 8.46 41.21 11.86
N ASN A 13 8.46 41.72 10.62
CA ASN A 13 8.34 43.15 10.34
C ASN A 13 7.03 43.71 10.92
N GLU A 14 5.93 43.01 10.69
CA GLU A 14 4.61 43.40 11.17
C GLU A 14 4.52 43.37 12.70
N VAL A 15 5.06 42.32 13.35
CA VAL A 15 5.07 42.22 14.82
C VAL A 15 5.90 43.33 15.46
N LEU A 16 7.08 43.64 14.90
CA LEU A 16 7.93 44.73 15.40
C LEU A 16 7.26 46.10 15.23
N LYS A 17 6.57 46.30 14.11
CA LYS A 17 5.90 47.56 13.78
C LYS A 17 4.72 47.89 14.68
N LEU A 18 4.09 46.89 15.31
CA LEU A 18 3.04 47.13 16.30
C LEU A 18 3.53 47.89 17.55
N GLY A 19 4.85 48.07 17.73
CA GLY A 19 5.44 48.85 18.83
C GLY A 19 5.31 48.18 20.21
N LEU A 20 4.78 46.95 20.25
CA LEU A 20 4.56 46.15 21.46
C LEU A 20 5.73 45.22 21.76
N ALA A 21 6.59 44.95 20.77
CA ALA A 21 7.78 44.11 20.90
C ALA A 21 8.76 44.63 21.96
N ALA A 22 8.82 45.95 22.21
CA ALA A 22 9.67 46.53 23.25
C ALA A 22 9.27 46.13 24.69
N ARG A 23 8.10 45.48 24.87
CA ARG A 23 7.58 45.03 26.17
C ARG A 23 7.51 43.51 26.29
N MET A 24 8.05 42.77 25.32
CA MET A 24 8.00 41.31 25.22
C MET A 24 9.39 40.75 24.90
N ASP A 25 9.69 39.53 25.32
CA ASP A 25 10.81 38.77 24.78
C ASP A 25 10.35 38.10 23.48
N CYS A 26 10.81 38.59 22.33
CA CYS A 26 10.39 38.09 21.02
C CYS A 26 11.49 37.21 20.40
N GLU A 27 11.09 36.00 20.02
CA GLU A 27 11.95 35.06 19.28
C GLU A 27 11.26 34.65 17.98
N PHE A 28 11.97 34.81 16.87
CA PHE A 28 11.48 34.47 15.54
C PHE A 28 12.28 33.30 14.99
N LEU A 29 11.58 32.22 14.66
CA LEU A 29 12.18 31.03 14.08
C LEU A 29 12.32 31.21 12.56
N ASP A 30 13.30 30.49 12.01
CA ASP A 30 13.56 30.43 10.58
C ASP A 30 12.35 29.88 9.83
N PHE A 31 11.99 30.52 8.72
CA PHE A 31 10.82 30.13 7.93
C PHE A 31 11.01 28.75 7.27
N SER A 32 12.25 28.31 6.99
CA SER A 32 12.57 27.02 6.36
C SER A 32 12.01 25.82 7.13
N LEU A 33 11.75 25.98 8.43
CA LEU A 33 11.06 24.97 9.24
C LEU A 33 9.65 24.65 8.74
N HIS A 34 8.99 25.53 7.96
CA HIS A 34 7.67 25.26 7.36
C HIS A 34 7.73 24.15 6.29
N ALA A 35 8.89 23.89 5.70
CA ALA A 35 9.10 22.73 4.83
C ALA A 35 9.10 21.40 5.60
N PHE A 36 9.24 21.44 6.93
CA PHE A 36 9.32 20.28 7.81
C PHE A 36 8.42 20.46 9.05
N PRO A 37 7.08 20.30 8.93
CA PRO A 37 6.13 20.60 10.01
C PRO A 37 6.42 19.90 11.34
N GLU A 38 6.92 18.66 11.32
CA GLU A 38 7.33 17.94 12.54
C GLU A 38 8.54 18.58 13.23
N LYS A 39 9.54 19.03 12.45
CA LYS A 39 10.69 19.76 13.00
C LYS A 39 10.24 21.10 13.57
N LEU A 40 9.36 21.82 12.87
CA LEU A 40 8.77 23.05 13.38
C LEU A 40 8.03 22.79 14.70
N HIS A 41 7.22 21.73 14.78
CA HIS A 41 6.53 21.33 16.00
C HIS A 41 7.50 21.07 17.15
N GLN A 42 8.52 20.24 16.94
CA GLN A 42 9.54 19.94 17.95
C GLN A 42 10.27 21.20 18.42
N GLU A 43 10.59 22.09 17.48
CA GLU A 43 11.36 23.30 17.72
C GLU A 43 10.53 24.38 18.45
N LEU A 44 9.22 24.44 18.16
CA LEU A 44 8.25 25.21 18.94
C LEU A 44 8.06 24.63 20.34
N GLN A 45 7.86 23.31 20.47
CA GLN A 45 7.71 22.63 21.76
C GLN A 45 8.93 22.88 22.65
N ARG A 46 10.14 22.72 22.10
CA ARG A 46 11.40 22.98 22.80
C ARG A 46 11.50 24.41 23.33
N ARG A 47 11.02 25.42 22.58
CA ARG A 47 10.99 26.82 23.03
C ARG A 47 9.92 27.08 24.08
N ILE A 48 8.76 26.44 23.93
CA ILE A 48 7.70 26.49 24.94
C ILE A 48 8.24 25.92 26.26
N ASP A 49 8.86 24.74 26.23
CA ASP A 49 9.47 24.09 27.40
C ASP A 49 10.60 24.93 28.02
N ALA A 50 11.33 25.69 27.21
CA ALA A 50 12.38 26.59 27.67
C ALA A 50 11.85 27.95 28.21
N SER A 51 10.57 28.25 28.06
CA SER A 51 9.97 29.55 28.39
C SER A 51 9.00 29.48 29.59
N GLN A 52 9.23 28.56 30.52
CA GLN A 52 8.33 28.29 31.64
C GLN A 52 8.39 29.33 32.77
N GLU A 53 9.35 30.25 32.73
CA GLU A 53 9.51 31.38 33.64
C GLU A 53 8.62 32.59 33.30
N TYR A 54 8.00 32.60 32.12
CA TYR A 54 7.15 33.69 31.64
C TYR A 54 5.73 33.61 32.21
N ASP A 55 5.01 34.73 32.21
CA ASP A 55 3.61 34.78 32.68
C ASP A 55 2.62 34.38 31.55
N LEU A 56 3.04 34.48 30.29
CA LEU A 56 2.27 34.16 29.10
C LEU A 56 3.20 33.87 27.91
N ILE A 57 2.88 32.85 27.12
CA ILE A 57 3.53 32.59 25.83
C ILE A 57 2.54 32.87 24.70
N ILE A 58 2.94 33.67 23.72
CA ILE A 58 2.14 34.01 22.53
C ILE A 58 2.80 33.37 21.32
N LEU A 59 2.02 32.62 20.53
CA LEU A 59 2.43 32.08 19.24
C LEU A 59 1.79 32.92 18.14
N THR A 60 2.59 33.48 17.23
CA THR A 60 2.08 34.11 16.00
C THR A 60 2.09 33.11 14.83
N TYR A 61 1.61 31.89 15.10
CA TYR A 61 1.50 30.78 14.15
C TYR A 61 0.03 30.38 14.02
N GLY A 62 -0.46 30.24 12.78
CA GLY A 62 -1.73 29.58 12.51
C GLY A 62 -1.64 28.06 12.69
N ARG A 63 -2.46 27.29 11.97
CA ARG A 63 -2.37 25.81 11.97
C ARG A 63 -1.08 25.33 11.29
N CYS A 64 -0.54 26.05 10.30
CA CYS A 64 0.75 25.79 9.63
C CYS A 64 1.03 24.29 9.39
N SER A 65 0.19 23.63 8.58
CA SER A 65 0.30 22.18 8.33
C SER A 65 0.23 21.31 9.61
N HIS A 66 -0.61 21.71 10.56
CA HIS A 66 -0.79 21.11 11.89
C HIS A 66 0.41 21.20 12.84
N ALA A 67 1.45 22.00 12.54
CA ALA A 67 2.63 22.11 13.40
C ALA A 67 2.33 22.63 14.82
N THR A 68 1.23 23.38 15.01
CA THR A 68 0.82 23.88 16.33
C THR A 68 -0.08 22.91 17.11
N ALA A 69 -0.65 21.89 16.45
CA ALA A 69 -1.51 20.91 17.10
C ALA A 69 -0.72 20.07 18.09
N GLY A 70 -1.25 19.85 19.29
CA GLY A 70 -0.61 19.00 20.31
C GLY A 70 0.50 19.68 21.11
N LEU A 71 0.94 20.90 20.77
CA LEU A 71 1.89 21.65 21.59
C LEU A 71 1.30 21.82 23.01
N VAL A 72 2.13 21.66 24.03
CA VAL A 72 1.70 21.75 25.42
C VAL A 72 2.68 22.58 26.23
N SER A 73 2.19 23.40 27.14
CA SER A 73 3.03 24.14 28.09
C SER A 73 2.72 23.66 29.49
N ALA A 74 3.73 23.28 30.26
CA ALA A 74 3.54 22.66 31.56
C ALA A 74 2.94 23.61 32.60
N ALA A 75 3.41 24.86 32.65
CA ALA A 75 3.07 25.83 33.71
C ALA A 75 2.54 27.17 33.17
N VAL A 76 2.84 27.54 31.92
CA VAL A 76 2.55 28.88 31.38
C VAL A 76 1.41 28.80 30.35
N PRO A 77 0.36 29.64 30.42
CA PRO A 77 -0.70 29.63 29.43
C PRO A 77 -0.21 30.04 28.03
N LEU A 78 -0.83 29.47 26.99
CA LEU A 78 -0.56 29.80 25.59
C LEU A 78 -1.68 30.66 24.99
N VAL A 79 -1.31 31.59 24.10
CA VAL A 79 -2.22 32.34 23.22
C VAL A 79 -1.77 32.17 21.78
N LEU A 80 -2.69 31.83 20.89
CA LEU A 80 -2.41 31.67 19.46
C LEU A 80 -3.65 31.99 18.62
N PRO A 81 -3.52 32.32 17.34
CA PRO A 81 -4.67 32.50 16.46
C PRO A 81 -5.37 31.17 16.12
N LYS A 82 -6.70 31.21 16.01
CA LYS A 82 -7.53 30.15 15.42
C LYS A 82 -7.60 30.38 13.90
N THR A 83 -6.46 30.40 13.21
CA THR A 83 -6.37 30.65 11.76
C THR A 83 -5.75 29.49 10.99
N HIS A 84 -6.23 29.21 9.78
CA HIS A 84 -5.67 28.14 8.93
C HIS A 84 -4.16 28.30 8.67
N ASP A 85 -3.71 29.52 8.38
CA ASP A 85 -2.31 29.84 8.18
C ASP A 85 -1.97 31.26 8.69
N CYS A 86 -0.72 31.67 8.51
CA CYS A 86 -0.24 33.00 8.91
C CYS A 86 -0.60 34.10 7.91
N ILE A 87 -1.07 33.78 6.71
CA ILE A 87 -1.52 34.80 5.74
C ILE A 87 -2.79 35.47 6.25
N SER A 88 -3.69 34.72 6.88
CA SER A 88 -4.88 35.27 7.54
C SER A 88 -4.56 36.34 8.59
N LEU A 89 -3.41 36.24 9.28
CA LEU A 89 -2.96 37.25 10.25
C LEU A 89 -2.61 38.58 9.58
N LEU A 90 -2.12 38.53 8.34
CA LEU A 90 -1.72 39.69 7.55
C LEU A 90 -2.92 40.30 6.80
N LEU A 91 -3.95 39.51 6.52
CA LEU A 91 -5.20 39.94 5.89
C LEU A 91 -6.29 40.34 6.89
N GLY A 92 -6.07 40.07 8.18
CA GLY A 92 -6.99 40.37 9.28
C GLY A 92 -8.16 39.40 9.43
N SER A 93 -8.31 38.40 8.55
CA SER A 93 -9.46 37.50 8.53
C SER A 93 -9.21 36.19 7.77
N ASP A 94 -9.54 35.06 8.42
CA ASP A 94 -9.56 33.73 7.79
C ASP A 94 -10.54 33.66 6.62
N ARG A 95 -11.73 34.24 6.77
CA ARG A 95 -12.75 34.30 5.73
C ARG A 95 -12.27 35.06 4.50
N ARG A 96 -11.52 36.16 4.70
CA ARG A 96 -10.95 36.94 3.60
C ARG A 96 -9.89 36.13 2.85
N ARG A 97 -9.01 35.41 3.57
CA ARG A 97 -8.04 34.49 2.98
C ARG A 97 -8.72 33.38 2.18
N GLN A 98 -9.75 32.74 2.74
CA GLN A 98 -10.53 31.70 2.06
C GLN A 98 -11.19 32.23 0.78
N THR A 99 -11.85 33.40 0.84
CA THR A 99 -12.50 34.03 -0.32
C THR A 99 -11.50 34.29 -1.46
N LEU A 100 -10.27 34.70 -1.15
CA LEU A 100 -9.22 34.91 -2.16
C LEU A 100 -8.75 33.58 -2.76
N SER A 101 -8.58 32.54 -1.92
CA SER A 101 -8.18 31.20 -2.36
C SER A 101 -9.26 30.49 -3.20
N GLU A 102 -10.54 30.70 -2.91
CA GLU A 102 -11.66 30.14 -3.67
C GLU A 102 -11.77 30.75 -5.07
N ARG A 103 -11.43 32.04 -5.20
CA ARG A 103 -11.43 32.74 -6.49
C ARG A 103 -10.30 32.28 -7.39
N ASN A 104 -9.13 32.03 -6.80
CA ASN A 104 -7.99 31.48 -7.52
C ASN A 104 -7.12 30.63 -6.57
N PRO A 105 -7.16 29.29 -6.68
CA PRO A 105 -6.34 28.41 -5.84
C PRO A 105 -4.86 28.41 -6.25
N ALA A 106 -4.51 28.99 -7.40
CA ALA A 106 -3.16 29.09 -7.94
C ALA A 106 -2.43 30.40 -7.53
N ILE A 107 -2.79 30.98 -6.38
CA ILE A 107 -2.15 32.19 -5.84
C ILE A 107 -0.94 31.85 -4.96
N TYR A 108 0.18 32.52 -5.21
CA TYR A 108 1.32 32.61 -4.32
C TYR A 108 1.33 33.97 -3.58
N TYR A 109 1.35 33.95 -2.25
CA TYR A 109 1.29 35.18 -1.44
C TYR A 109 2.69 35.65 -1.00
N PHE A 110 2.95 36.95 -1.13
CA PHE A 110 4.15 37.61 -0.64
C PHE A 110 3.80 38.61 0.46
N SER A 111 4.53 38.55 1.58
CA SER A 111 4.55 39.59 2.62
C SER A 111 5.91 40.28 2.64
N GLN A 112 6.00 41.44 3.30
CA GLN A 112 7.29 42.14 3.47
C GLN A 112 8.29 41.29 4.24
N GLY A 113 7.87 40.68 5.36
CA GLY A 113 8.71 39.76 6.12
C GLY A 113 9.16 38.53 5.33
N TRP A 114 8.30 37.99 4.44
CA TRP A 114 8.68 36.91 3.54
C TRP A 114 9.74 37.34 2.51
N LEU A 115 9.66 38.56 1.99
CA LEU A 115 10.61 39.08 0.99
C LEU A 115 11.96 39.52 1.57
N ASP A 116 12.06 39.71 2.89
CA ASP A 116 13.31 40.08 3.57
C ASP A 116 14.04 38.89 4.18
N TYR A 117 13.30 37.91 4.70
CA TYR A 117 13.87 36.80 5.45
C TYR A 117 13.49 35.43 4.88
N GLY A 118 12.55 35.36 3.94
CA GLY A 118 12.16 34.12 3.27
C GLY A 118 13.09 33.77 2.11
N ARG A 119 13.10 32.48 1.73
CA ARG A 119 13.70 31.98 0.50
C ARG A 119 12.64 32.05 -0.58
N ASP A 120 12.73 33.08 -1.42
CA ASP A 120 11.80 33.25 -2.51
C ASP A 120 12.05 32.22 -3.63
N PRO A 121 11.01 31.88 -4.42
CA PRO A 121 11.11 30.86 -5.47
C PRO A 121 12.21 31.10 -6.50
N TYR A 122 12.57 32.36 -6.77
CA TYR A 122 13.64 32.68 -7.73
C TYR A 122 15.04 32.47 -7.12
N THR A 123 15.23 32.83 -5.85
CA THR A 123 16.45 32.51 -5.12
C THR A 123 16.64 30.99 -4.99
N GLU A 124 15.56 30.23 -4.76
CA GLU A 124 15.59 28.76 -4.73
C GLU A 124 16.01 28.14 -6.09
N TYR A 125 15.53 28.71 -7.20
CA TYR A 125 16.00 28.32 -8.54
C TYR A 125 17.50 28.51 -8.69
N LEU A 126 18.04 29.68 -8.34
CA LEU A 126 19.48 29.96 -8.46
C LEU A 126 20.33 28.97 -7.65
N GLU A 127 19.90 28.62 -6.44
CA GLU A 127 20.58 27.61 -5.63
C GLU A 127 20.55 26.21 -6.26
N TYR A 128 19.45 25.84 -6.92
CA TYR A 128 19.37 24.57 -7.65
C TYR A 128 20.19 24.57 -8.93
N VAL A 129 20.30 25.69 -9.63
CA VAL A 129 21.20 25.82 -10.79
C VAL A 129 22.64 25.55 -10.35
N ASP A 130 23.08 26.18 -9.24
CA ASP A 130 24.43 25.98 -8.71
C ASP A 130 24.69 24.53 -8.26
N LYS A 131 23.66 23.81 -7.81
CA LYS A 131 23.80 22.47 -7.23
C LYS A 131 23.58 21.31 -8.22
N TYR A 132 22.64 21.46 -9.14
CA TYR A 132 22.16 20.38 -10.01
C TYR A 132 22.27 20.72 -11.50
N GLY A 133 22.61 21.96 -11.85
CA GLY A 133 22.63 22.43 -13.24
C GLY A 133 21.25 22.89 -13.72
N GLU A 134 21.26 23.68 -14.79
CA GLU A 134 20.11 24.47 -15.24
C GLU A 134 18.89 23.64 -15.64
N ALA A 135 19.08 22.52 -16.35
CA ALA A 135 17.98 21.66 -16.80
C ALA A 135 17.24 20.98 -15.63
N ASP A 136 17.99 20.43 -14.67
CA ASP A 136 17.42 19.78 -13.49
C ASP A 136 16.80 20.81 -12.53
N ALA A 137 17.43 21.97 -12.38
CA ALA A 137 16.89 23.09 -11.62
C ALA A 137 15.55 23.58 -12.18
N GLN A 138 15.44 23.71 -13.50
CA GLN A 138 14.21 24.10 -14.18
C GLN A 138 13.10 23.08 -13.93
N TYR A 139 13.39 21.79 -14.09
CA TYR A 139 12.44 20.72 -13.81
C TYR A 139 11.96 20.72 -12.35
N LEU A 140 12.87 20.87 -11.39
CA LEU A 140 12.53 20.91 -9.96
C LEU A 140 11.67 22.12 -9.62
N ILE A 141 11.99 23.28 -10.16
CA ILE A 141 11.26 24.53 -9.91
C ILE A 141 9.89 24.54 -10.57
N GLU A 142 9.75 23.97 -11.77
CA GLU A 142 8.45 23.73 -12.40
C GLU A 142 7.60 22.74 -11.60
N ALA A 143 8.21 21.68 -11.06
CA ALA A 143 7.50 20.71 -10.21
C ALA A 143 6.99 21.34 -8.89
N LEU A 144 7.77 22.26 -8.30
CA LEU A 144 7.44 22.91 -7.03
C LEU A 144 6.45 24.07 -7.18
N TYR A 145 6.61 24.90 -8.21
CA TYR A 145 5.90 26.16 -8.33
C TYR A 145 5.04 26.29 -9.61
N GLY A 146 5.11 25.35 -10.54
CA GLY A 146 4.42 25.41 -11.84
C GLY A 146 2.89 25.33 -11.79
N LYS A 147 2.31 25.10 -10.60
CA LYS A 147 0.86 25.16 -10.37
C LYS A 147 0.35 26.55 -10.00
N TYR A 148 1.24 27.49 -9.69
CA TYR A 148 0.87 28.87 -9.40
C TYR A 148 0.80 29.67 -10.69
N GLU A 149 -0.15 30.60 -10.75
CA GLU A 149 -0.43 31.45 -11.92
C GLU A 149 -0.44 32.95 -11.55
N GLN A 150 -0.47 33.25 -10.25
CA GLN A 150 -0.63 34.61 -9.74
C GLN A 150 0.22 34.85 -8.49
N ALA A 151 0.93 35.98 -8.46
CA ALA A 151 1.59 36.54 -7.29
C ALA A 151 0.71 37.61 -6.64
N VAL A 152 0.37 37.44 -5.36
CA VAL A 152 -0.34 38.44 -4.56
C VAL A 152 0.60 39.05 -3.54
N PHE A 153 0.89 40.35 -3.67
CA PHE A 153 1.63 41.10 -2.64
C PHE A 153 0.67 41.68 -1.60
N ILE A 154 0.83 41.27 -0.33
CA ILE A 154 0.06 41.79 0.80
C ILE A 154 0.72 43.06 1.31
N ARG A 155 0.09 44.20 1.06
CA ARG A 155 0.57 45.52 1.49
C ARG A 155 0.28 45.74 2.97
N THR A 156 1.23 45.39 3.82
CA THR A 156 1.23 45.80 5.23
C THR A 156 1.77 47.23 5.36
N PRO A 157 1.36 48.02 6.38
CA PRO A 157 1.76 49.43 6.45
C PRO A 157 3.29 49.62 6.52
N CYS A 158 3.90 50.40 5.62
CA CYS A 158 5.30 50.87 5.64
C CYS A 158 5.48 52.19 4.87
N GLU A 159 6.68 52.76 4.88
CA GLU A 159 6.96 54.01 4.14
C GLU A 159 6.83 53.72 2.62
N GLU A 160 6.34 54.68 1.83
CA GLU A 160 6.04 54.43 0.40
C GLU A 160 7.30 54.06 -0.41
N ASP A 161 8.46 54.61 -0.03
CA ASP A 161 9.76 54.27 -0.62
C ASP A 161 10.18 52.80 -0.36
N GLU A 162 9.74 52.22 0.76
CA GLU A 162 9.97 50.81 1.08
C GLU A 162 9.01 49.90 0.27
N LEU A 163 7.74 50.28 0.14
CA LEU A 163 6.76 49.55 -0.68
C LEU A 163 7.22 49.41 -2.14
N ALA A 164 7.82 50.46 -2.70
CA ALA A 164 8.34 50.42 -4.07
C ALA A 164 9.42 49.35 -4.27
N GLN A 165 10.28 49.12 -3.26
CA GLN A 165 11.33 48.10 -3.33
C GLN A 165 10.75 46.68 -3.30
N TYR A 166 9.73 46.44 -2.47
CA TYR A 166 9.06 45.13 -2.42
C TYR A 166 8.30 44.82 -3.71
N ARG A 167 7.64 45.81 -4.32
CA ARG A 167 6.98 45.65 -5.62
C ARG A 167 7.98 45.16 -6.68
N GLN A 168 9.16 45.77 -6.76
CA GLN A 168 10.21 45.35 -7.69
C GLN A 168 10.69 43.91 -7.44
N LYS A 169 10.82 43.49 -6.17
CA LYS A 169 11.16 42.10 -5.83
C LYS A 169 10.08 41.12 -6.34
N VAL A 170 8.81 41.42 -6.10
CA VAL A 170 7.68 40.59 -6.55
C VAL A 170 7.60 40.54 -8.08
N GLU A 171 7.79 41.68 -8.76
CA GLU A 171 7.83 41.75 -10.22
C GLU A 171 8.92 40.88 -10.83
N LYS A 172 10.12 40.90 -10.24
CA LYS A 172 11.23 40.05 -10.69
C LYS A 172 10.88 38.56 -10.57
N ILE A 173 10.33 38.13 -9.43
CA ILE A 173 9.98 36.73 -9.18
C ILE A 173 8.83 36.31 -10.11
N ALA A 174 7.74 37.06 -10.12
CA ALA A 174 6.57 36.77 -10.95
C ALA A 174 6.93 36.75 -12.45
N GLY A 175 7.81 37.65 -12.91
CA GLY A 175 8.29 37.67 -14.28
C GLY A 175 9.04 36.40 -14.68
N PHE A 176 9.83 35.81 -13.78
CA PHE A 176 10.51 34.54 -14.04
C PHE A 176 9.53 33.37 -14.24
N PHE A 177 8.47 33.32 -13.41
CA PHE A 177 7.45 32.28 -13.48
C PHE A 177 6.28 32.57 -14.43
N SER A 178 6.30 33.73 -15.12
CA SER A 178 5.16 34.22 -15.92
C SER A 178 3.84 34.36 -15.13
N TRP A 179 3.92 34.70 -13.86
CA TRP A 179 2.74 34.93 -13.00
C TRP A 179 2.14 36.31 -13.22
N THR A 180 0.81 36.38 -13.13
CA THR A 180 0.10 37.66 -13.03
C THR A 180 0.32 38.28 -11.65
N ILE A 181 0.39 39.61 -11.56
CA ILE A 181 0.65 40.30 -10.28
C ILE A 181 -0.58 41.08 -9.84
N SER A 182 -0.93 40.97 -8.56
CA SER A 182 -1.93 41.83 -7.93
C SER A 182 -1.54 42.16 -6.50
N GLU A 183 -2.17 43.20 -5.93
CA GLU A 183 -1.90 43.65 -4.58
C GLU A 183 -3.15 43.60 -3.70
N GLU A 184 -3.00 43.10 -2.48
CA GLU A 184 -4.04 43.07 -1.46
C GLU A 184 -3.68 43.98 -0.30
N ALA A 185 -4.61 44.81 0.17
CA ALA A 185 -4.38 45.65 1.34
C ALA A 185 -4.32 44.77 2.61
N GLY A 186 -3.21 44.80 3.34
CA GLY A 186 -3.07 44.09 4.61
C GLY A 186 -3.86 44.75 5.73
N ASP A 187 -4.30 43.94 6.70
CA ASP A 187 -4.95 44.38 7.93
C ASP A 187 -4.32 43.65 9.13
N LEU A 188 -3.61 44.41 9.97
CA LEU A 188 -2.90 43.87 11.13
C LEU A 188 -3.76 43.80 12.39
N ALA A 189 -5.07 44.09 12.32
CA ALA A 189 -5.94 44.10 13.50
C ALA A 189 -5.96 42.73 14.22
N LEU A 190 -6.02 41.64 13.46
CA LEU A 190 -6.01 40.28 14.02
C LEU A 190 -4.64 39.94 14.65
N LEU A 191 -3.56 40.22 13.94
CA LEU A 191 -2.20 40.05 14.48
C LEU A 191 -2.00 40.88 15.76
N ALA A 192 -2.44 42.14 15.77
CA ALA A 192 -2.40 42.99 16.94
C ALA A 192 -3.23 42.43 18.10
N ALA A 193 -4.40 41.84 17.82
CA ALA A 193 -5.23 41.21 18.83
C ALA A 193 -4.56 39.96 19.44
N VAL A 194 -3.90 39.13 18.63
CA VAL A 194 -3.11 37.97 19.10
C VAL A 194 -1.97 38.44 20.00
N VAL A 195 -1.16 39.40 19.52
CA VAL A 195 0.01 39.93 20.24
C VAL A 195 -0.39 40.65 21.53
N THR A 196 -1.53 41.33 21.57
CA THR A 196 -2.04 41.97 22.79
C THR A 196 -2.79 41.00 23.71
N GLY A 197 -3.02 39.76 23.30
CA GLY A 197 -3.83 38.79 24.02
C GLY A 197 -5.28 39.27 24.22
N LYS A 198 -5.89 39.94 23.24
CA LYS A 198 -7.32 40.25 23.32
C LYS A 198 -8.15 38.96 23.32
N ARG A 199 -9.36 39.01 23.88
CA ARG A 199 -10.33 37.91 23.77
C ARG A 199 -11.17 38.15 22.52
N LEU A 200 -10.88 37.38 21.47
CA LEU A 200 -11.66 37.32 20.24
C LEU A 200 -11.97 35.86 19.91
N PRO A 201 -13.07 35.54 19.21
CA PRO A 201 -13.38 34.19 18.73
C PRO A 201 -12.24 33.54 17.93
N GLU A 202 -11.48 34.35 17.20
CA GLU A 202 -10.37 33.95 16.34
C GLU A 202 -9.05 33.75 17.11
N ILE A 203 -9.07 33.76 18.45
CA ILE A 203 -7.89 33.59 19.31
C ILE A 203 -8.13 32.44 20.28
N VAL A 204 -7.27 31.43 20.20
CA VAL A 204 -7.25 30.30 21.11
C VAL A 204 -6.40 30.65 22.34
N ARG A 205 -6.93 30.31 23.52
CA ARG A 205 -6.22 30.40 24.80
C ARG A 205 -6.16 29.01 25.41
N VAL A 206 -4.96 28.52 25.62
CA VAL A 206 -4.74 27.16 26.14
C VAL A 206 -4.18 27.25 27.56
N PRO A 207 -4.90 26.70 28.56
CA PRO A 207 -4.40 26.61 29.92
C PRO A 207 -3.12 25.76 30.02
N PRO A 208 -2.29 25.97 31.06
CA PRO A 208 -1.18 25.07 31.36
C PRO A 208 -1.63 23.61 31.49
N GLY A 209 -0.80 22.69 31.02
CA GLY A 209 -1.06 21.24 31.05
C GLY A 209 -2.04 20.74 30.00
N THR A 210 -2.63 21.63 29.20
CA THR A 210 -3.57 21.25 28.12
C THR A 210 -2.86 21.32 26.77
N PRO A 211 -2.90 20.27 25.95
CA PRO A 211 -2.38 20.34 24.58
C PRO A 211 -3.26 21.27 23.73
N ILE A 212 -2.67 21.93 22.74
CA ILE A 212 -3.41 22.70 21.75
C ILE A 212 -4.29 21.73 20.94
N VAL A 213 -5.60 21.80 21.19
CA VAL A 213 -6.61 21.12 20.38
C VAL A 213 -7.11 22.10 19.34
N LEU A 214 -6.84 21.79 18.07
CA LEU A 214 -7.47 22.49 16.97
C LEU A 214 -8.83 21.81 16.77
N GLU A 215 -9.91 22.40 17.29
CA GLU A 215 -11.27 21.87 17.10
C GLU A 215 -11.51 21.54 15.61
N GLU A 216 -11.97 20.31 15.35
CA GLU A 216 -12.51 19.92 14.05
C GLU A 216 -13.86 20.64 13.86
N GLU A 217 -13.95 21.51 12.85
CA GLU A 217 -15.22 22.15 12.50
C GLU A 217 -16.20 21.11 11.95
N ASN A 218 -17.38 21.05 12.58
CA ASN A 218 -18.66 20.53 12.09
C ASN A 218 -18.59 19.52 10.93
N GLY A 219 -18.35 18.25 11.26
CA GLY A 219 -18.56 17.17 10.30
C GLY A 219 -20.05 17.03 9.93
N MET A 220 -20.35 16.99 8.64
CA MET A 220 -21.66 16.66 8.11
C MET A 220 -21.89 15.14 8.16
N LEU A 221 -23.13 14.68 8.28
CA LEU A 221 -23.47 13.25 8.27
C LEU A 221 -24.01 12.81 6.90
N ILE A 222 -23.44 11.74 6.36
CA ILE A 222 -23.99 11.00 5.20
C ILE A 222 -24.37 9.57 5.61
N LYS A 223 -25.20 8.90 4.82
CA LYS A 223 -25.54 7.48 5.03
C LYS A 223 -24.82 6.55 4.05
N VAL A 224 -24.15 5.52 4.55
CA VAL A 224 -23.47 4.49 3.75
C VAL A 224 -23.96 3.12 4.20
N ASN A 225 -24.54 2.33 3.30
CA ASN A 225 -25.08 0.99 3.63
C ASN A 225 -26.03 0.97 4.85
N SER A 226 -26.77 2.07 5.08
CA SER A 226 -27.67 2.32 6.24
C SER A 226 -27.02 2.77 7.55
N GLU A 227 -25.70 2.93 7.58
CA GLU A 227 -24.94 3.47 8.71
C GLU A 227 -24.59 4.95 8.51
N SER A 228 -24.36 5.70 9.59
CA SER A 228 -24.02 7.12 9.56
C SER A 228 -22.51 7.32 9.53
N LEU A 229 -22.01 8.04 8.53
CA LEU A 229 -20.61 8.42 8.39
C LEU A 229 -20.46 9.94 8.51
N VAL A 230 -19.60 10.38 9.44
CA VAL A 230 -19.21 11.79 9.58
C VAL A 230 -18.21 12.13 8.49
N VAL A 231 -18.45 13.21 7.75
CA VAL A 231 -17.61 13.71 6.64
C VAL A 231 -17.26 15.18 6.84
N THR A 232 -16.06 15.58 6.45
CA THR A 232 -15.58 16.96 6.60
C THR A 232 -15.81 17.77 5.32
N GLU A 233 -16.01 19.09 5.45
CA GLU A 233 -16.18 19.97 4.30
C GLU A 233 -14.89 20.00 3.44
N GLY A 234 -15.03 19.75 2.13
CA GLY A 234 -13.91 19.62 1.18
C GLY A 234 -13.27 18.23 1.08
N GLU A 235 -13.69 17.25 1.88
CA GLU A 235 -13.28 15.85 1.73
C GLU A 235 -14.00 15.21 0.54
N ASN A 236 -13.29 14.52 -0.37
CA ASN A 236 -13.99 13.75 -1.41
C ASN A 236 -14.59 12.45 -0.84
N LEU A 237 -15.64 11.94 -1.48
CA LEU A 237 -16.42 10.80 -1.01
C LEU A 237 -15.55 9.53 -0.91
N MET A 238 -14.55 9.35 -1.76
CA MET A 238 -13.62 8.23 -1.66
C MET A 238 -12.82 8.31 -0.34
N SER A 239 -12.23 9.46 -0.01
CA SER A 239 -11.52 9.66 1.27
C SER A 239 -12.41 9.40 2.48
N ALA A 240 -13.64 9.91 2.44
CA ALA A 240 -14.65 9.67 3.47
C ALA A 240 -14.93 8.17 3.66
N LEU A 241 -15.17 7.44 2.56
CA LEU A 241 -15.45 6.00 2.60
C LEU A 241 -14.24 5.21 3.11
N LEU A 242 -13.03 5.57 2.69
CA LEU A 242 -11.78 4.94 3.15
C LEU A 242 -11.57 5.11 4.65
N ARG A 243 -11.82 6.32 5.17
CA ARG A 243 -11.75 6.64 6.60
C ARG A 243 -12.86 5.93 7.40
N GLY A 244 -14.07 5.86 6.82
CA GLY A 244 -15.20 5.12 7.36
C GLY A 244 -15.09 3.59 7.25
N ASN A 245 -13.97 3.08 6.72
CA ASN A 245 -13.72 1.65 6.52
C ASN A 245 -14.73 0.97 5.56
N TYR A 246 -15.39 1.73 4.68
CA TYR A 246 -16.31 1.20 3.68
C TYR A 246 -15.58 0.76 2.39
N PRO A 247 -16.08 -0.28 1.70
CA PRO A 247 -15.45 -0.82 0.50
C PRO A 247 -15.61 0.14 -0.70
N VAL A 248 -14.47 0.59 -1.25
CA VAL A 248 -14.42 1.39 -2.48
C VAL A 248 -13.13 1.07 -3.24
N THR A 249 -13.23 0.86 -4.56
CA THR A 249 -12.08 0.56 -5.42
C THR A 249 -11.21 1.81 -5.60
N ASN A 250 -9.90 1.71 -5.34
CA ASN A 250 -8.99 2.86 -5.41
C ASN A 250 -7.71 2.56 -6.21
N ILE A 251 -7.85 2.47 -7.54
CA ILE A 251 -6.73 2.10 -8.42
C ILE A 251 -5.83 3.31 -8.74
N CYS A 252 -6.42 4.43 -9.13
CA CYS A 252 -5.66 5.62 -9.55
C CYS A 252 -5.32 6.58 -8.39
N ASN A 253 -5.44 6.15 -7.14
CA ASN A 253 -5.27 6.98 -5.94
C ASN A 253 -6.09 8.28 -5.98
N GLY A 254 -7.36 8.17 -6.41
CA GLY A 254 -8.29 9.30 -6.50
C GLY A 254 -8.12 10.28 -7.65
N ARG A 255 -7.18 10.04 -8.59
CA ARG A 255 -6.89 10.96 -9.71
C ARG A 255 -7.98 11.07 -10.79
N GLY A 256 -9.07 10.29 -10.69
CA GLY A 256 -10.15 10.30 -11.69
C GLY A 256 -9.83 9.59 -13.01
N THR A 257 -8.64 9.01 -13.17
CA THR A 257 -8.18 8.49 -14.48
C THR A 257 -8.64 7.06 -14.79
N CYS A 258 -8.97 6.25 -13.78
CA CYS A 258 -9.26 4.83 -13.98
C CYS A 258 -10.75 4.49 -14.18
N GLY A 259 -11.68 5.32 -13.70
CA GLY A 259 -13.12 5.06 -13.79
C GLY A 259 -13.65 3.88 -12.95
N LYS A 260 -12.87 3.36 -11.99
CA LYS A 260 -13.21 2.12 -11.25
C LYS A 260 -13.77 2.35 -9.84
N CYS A 261 -13.65 3.53 -9.24
CA CYS A 261 -14.14 3.85 -7.89
C CYS A 261 -15.67 4.02 -7.82
N LYS A 262 -16.43 3.11 -8.43
CA LYS A 262 -17.87 3.23 -8.63
C LYS A 262 -18.63 3.03 -7.31
N VAL A 263 -19.52 3.97 -7.00
CA VAL A 263 -20.47 3.89 -5.87
C VAL A 263 -21.85 4.26 -6.38
N ARG A 264 -22.91 3.67 -5.80
CA ARG A 264 -24.28 3.99 -6.18
C ARG A 264 -24.90 4.93 -5.17
N ILE A 265 -25.12 6.18 -5.57
CA ILE A 265 -25.75 7.18 -4.73
C ILE A 265 -27.27 7.06 -4.87
N ILE A 266 -27.94 6.80 -3.75
CA ILE A 266 -29.40 6.61 -3.64
C ILE A 266 -30.12 7.94 -3.51
N SER A 267 -29.55 8.90 -2.76
CA SER A 267 -30.14 10.23 -2.57
C SER A 267 -29.07 11.32 -2.59
N ALA A 268 -29.45 12.50 -3.06
CA ALA A 268 -28.58 13.67 -3.22
C ALA A 268 -27.33 13.40 -4.09
N ALA A 269 -27.48 12.62 -5.16
CA ALA A 269 -26.43 12.43 -6.16
C ALA A 269 -26.11 13.76 -6.86
N PRO A 270 -24.84 14.19 -6.94
CA PRO A 270 -24.47 15.36 -7.71
C PRO A 270 -24.59 15.12 -9.22
N GLU A 271 -24.58 16.21 -9.97
CA GLU A 271 -24.44 16.16 -11.42
C GLU A 271 -23.13 15.49 -11.81
N PRO A 272 -23.10 14.64 -12.86
CA PRO A 272 -21.88 13.98 -13.29
C PRO A 272 -20.82 15.00 -13.74
N SER A 273 -19.56 14.77 -13.36
CA SER A 273 -18.43 15.55 -13.85
C SER A 273 -18.07 15.19 -15.29
N VAL A 274 -17.26 16.03 -15.96
CA VAL A 274 -16.75 15.75 -17.32
C VAL A 274 -16.03 14.40 -17.37
N VAL A 275 -15.24 14.10 -16.34
CA VAL A 275 -14.52 12.81 -16.22
C VAL A 275 -15.48 11.64 -16.09
N GLU A 276 -16.61 11.82 -15.41
CA GLU A 276 -17.63 10.77 -15.28
C GLU A 276 -18.35 10.51 -16.61
N TYR A 277 -18.63 11.55 -17.41
CA TYR A 277 -19.17 11.39 -18.77
C TYR A 277 -18.21 10.63 -19.70
N GLU A 278 -16.90 10.75 -19.50
CA GLU A 278 -15.89 10.02 -20.28
C GLU A 278 -15.67 8.57 -19.82
N LYS A 279 -16.02 8.23 -18.57
CA LYS A 279 -15.64 6.94 -17.94
C LYS A 279 -16.82 6.06 -17.56
N LEU A 280 -18.03 6.60 -17.50
CA LEU A 280 -19.24 5.88 -17.12
C LEU A 280 -20.23 5.89 -18.29
N SER A 281 -20.94 4.77 -18.47
CA SER A 281 -22.00 4.69 -19.47
C SER A 281 -23.23 5.52 -19.05
N ALA A 282 -24.05 5.90 -20.03
CA ALA A 282 -25.30 6.62 -19.77
C ALA A 282 -26.26 5.85 -18.83
N GLY A 283 -26.28 4.51 -18.90
CA GLY A 283 -27.07 3.66 -18.02
C GLY A 283 -26.57 3.65 -16.57
N GLU A 284 -25.25 3.68 -16.37
CA GLU A 284 -24.65 3.80 -15.04
C GLU A 284 -24.96 5.16 -14.41
N LEU A 285 -24.81 6.25 -15.17
CA LEU A 285 -25.13 7.59 -14.71
C LEU A 285 -26.61 7.73 -14.33
N ALA A 286 -27.51 7.13 -15.11
CA ALA A 286 -28.96 7.13 -14.88
C ALA A 286 -29.38 6.36 -13.63
N THR A 287 -28.61 5.34 -13.22
CA THR A 287 -28.87 4.53 -12.02
C THR A 287 -28.23 5.10 -10.75
N GLY A 288 -27.66 6.31 -10.82
CA GLY A 288 -27.03 6.99 -9.70
C GLY A 288 -25.60 6.52 -9.41
N ILE A 289 -24.98 5.78 -10.33
CA ILE A 289 -23.56 5.43 -10.21
C ILE A 289 -22.71 6.67 -10.45
N ARG A 290 -21.75 6.88 -9.55
CA ARG A 290 -20.76 7.96 -9.59
C ARG A 290 -19.38 7.42 -9.24
N LEU A 291 -18.35 8.16 -9.61
CA LEU A 291 -16.97 7.90 -9.21
C LEU A 291 -16.73 8.55 -7.85
N ALA A 292 -16.52 7.75 -6.80
CA ALA A 292 -16.33 8.23 -5.43
C ALA A 292 -15.20 9.28 -5.30
N CYS A 293 -14.16 9.20 -6.14
CA CYS A 293 -13.06 10.18 -6.12
C CYS A 293 -13.38 11.51 -6.80
N GLN A 294 -14.52 11.63 -7.47
CA GLN A 294 -14.98 12.85 -8.15
C GLN A 294 -16.19 13.48 -7.47
N VAL A 295 -16.71 12.83 -6.43
CA VAL A 295 -17.89 13.29 -5.69
C VAL A 295 -17.45 13.92 -4.38
N GLU A 296 -17.96 15.12 -4.10
CA GLU A 296 -17.94 15.69 -2.75
C GLU A 296 -19.22 15.26 -2.00
N PRO A 297 -19.12 14.77 -0.75
CA PRO A 297 -20.27 14.51 0.10
C PRO A 297 -21.15 15.76 0.25
N ARG A 298 -22.48 15.57 0.35
CA ARG A 298 -23.46 16.66 0.53
C ARG A 298 -24.50 16.32 1.59
N PRO A 299 -25.21 17.31 2.17
CA PRO A 299 -26.21 17.05 3.20
C PRO A 299 -27.32 16.14 2.67
N GLY A 300 -27.66 15.09 3.43
CA GLY A 300 -28.71 14.13 3.04
C GLY A 300 -28.28 13.11 1.98
N MET A 301 -26.99 13.04 1.65
CA MET A 301 -26.45 12.02 0.75
C MET A 301 -26.56 10.62 1.39
N ALA A 302 -27.12 9.69 0.64
CA ALA A 302 -27.16 8.26 0.99
C ALA A 302 -26.63 7.45 -0.19
N LEU A 303 -25.77 6.46 0.07
CA LEU A 303 -25.21 5.61 -0.95
C LEU A 303 -25.09 4.15 -0.50
N VAL A 304 -24.94 3.28 -1.49
CA VAL A 304 -24.57 1.88 -1.31
C VAL A 304 -23.24 1.62 -2.00
N CYS A 305 -22.38 0.90 -1.28
CA CYS A 305 -21.08 0.45 -1.75
C CYS A 305 -20.82 -0.99 -1.27
N GLY A 306 -20.10 -1.78 -2.04
CA GLY A 306 -19.64 -3.10 -1.57
C GLY A 306 -20.46 -4.33 -1.98
N ASP A 307 -21.37 -4.26 -2.96
CA ASP A 307 -21.89 -5.48 -3.58
C ASP A 307 -20.84 -6.10 -4.52
N SER A 308 -19.83 -6.72 -3.92
CA SER A 308 -19.08 -7.79 -4.57
C SER A 308 -19.18 -9.01 -3.68
N GLY A 309 -20.38 -9.58 -3.67
CA GLY A 309 -20.58 -10.97 -3.25
C GLY A 309 -19.56 -11.83 -3.98
N THR A 310 -18.56 -12.32 -3.24
CA THR A 310 -17.69 -13.41 -3.71
C THR A 310 -17.90 -14.60 -2.81
N VAL A 311 -19.05 -15.23 -3.03
CA VAL A 311 -19.25 -16.64 -2.68
C VAL A 311 -18.38 -17.45 -3.64
N ASP A 312 -17.31 -18.00 -3.06
CA ASP A 312 -16.98 -19.43 -3.14
C ASP A 312 -16.39 -20.01 -4.44
N ARG A 313 -15.27 -19.43 -4.91
CA ARG A 313 -14.21 -20.17 -5.63
C ARG A 313 -12.78 -19.88 -5.16
N LYS A 314 -12.57 -18.93 -4.24
CA LYS A 314 -11.23 -18.55 -3.75
C LYS A 314 -10.51 -19.71 -3.03
N ALA A 315 -11.25 -20.63 -2.40
CA ALA A 315 -10.69 -21.79 -1.72
C ALA A 315 -10.19 -22.90 -2.67
N GLY A 316 -10.77 -23.04 -3.86
CA GLY A 316 -10.44 -24.11 -4.81
C GLY A 316 -9.10 -23.94 -5.54
N LEU A 317 -8.46 -22.77 -5.41
CA LEU A 317 -7.17 -22.42 -6.03
C LEU A 317 -6.01 -22.38 -5.04
N LEU A 318 -6.29 -22.62 -3.76
CA LEU A 318 -5.30 -22.63 -2.71
C LEU A 318 -4.76 -24.06 -2.59
N TYR A 319 -3.48 -24.21 -2.87
CA TYR A 319 -2.78 -25.47 -2.68
C TYR A 319 -2.19 -25.50 -1.27
N ALA A 320 -2.74 -26.36 -0.43
CA ALA A 320 -2.23 -26.62 0.91
C ALA A 320 -2.39 -28.12 1.19
N PRO A 321 -1.31 -28.83 1.58
CA PRO A 321 -1.34 -30.28 1.77
C PRO A 321 -2.39 -30.67 2.82
N GLU A 322 -3.19 -31.69 2.54
CA GLU A 322 -4.26 -32.11 3.47
C GLU A 322 -3.69 -32.70 4.77
N GLN A 323 -2.52 -33.32 4.67
CA GLN A 323 -1.81 -33.89 5.80
C GLN A 323 -0.30 -33.83 5.52
N ALA A 324 0.46 -33.43 6.53
CA ALA A 324 1.92 -33.46 6.52
C ALA A 324 2.44 -33.84 7.91
N ASP A 325 3.72 -34.19 7.99
CA ASP A 325 4.37 -34.44 9.28
C ASP A 325 4.51 -33.13 10.07
N SER A 326 4.15 -33.17 11.35
CA SER A 326 4.21 -32.02 12.28
C SER A 326 5.09 -32.29 13.50
N GLU A 327 5.85 -33.40 13.52
CA GLU A 327 6.75 -33.78 14.62
C GLU A 327 7.71 -32.63 15.00
N TYR A 328 8.09 -31.81 14.01
CA TYR A 328 9.06 -30.72 14.17
C TYR A 328 8.42 -29.34 14.07
N CYS A 329 7.13 -29.22 14.38
CA CYS A 329 6.43 -27.92 14.31
C CYS A 329 7.00 -26.88 15.29
N GLY A 330 7.80 -27.29 16.28
CA GLY A 330 8.52 -26.43 17.21
C GLY A 330 7.78 -26.17 18.53
N LEU A 331 6.47 -26.46 18.59
CA LEU A 331 5.70 -26.36 19.81
C LEU A 331 5.91 -27.58 20.71
N ARG A 332 6.04 -27.32 22.02
CA ARG A 332 6.13 -28.37 23.04
C ARG A 332 5.05 -28.17 24.09
N GLN A 333 4.39 -29.24 24.48
CA GLN A 333 3.51 -29.25 25.65
C GLN A 333 4.19 -30.00 26.79
N VAL A 334 4.27 -29.40 27.97
CA VAL A 334 4.82 -30.03 29.16
C VAL A 334 3.78 -30.00 30.28
N GLN A 335 3.32 -31.18 30.67
CA GLN A 335 2.45 -31.39 31.81
C GLN A 335 3.30 -31.41 33.09
N ALA A 336 2.90 -30.64 34.10
CA ALA A 336 3.61 -30.54 35.36
C ALA A 336 2.65 -30.58 36.56
N GLU A 337 3.10 -31.18 37.66
CA GLU A 337 2.46 -31.06 38.98
C GLU A 337 3.40 -30.29 39.88
N LEU A 338 2.98 -29.09 40.30
CA LEU A 338 3.82 -28.24 41.12
C LEU A 338 3.60 -28.55 42.60
N ASP A 339 4.68 -28.43 43.38
CA ASP A 339 4.59 -28.54 44.83
C ASP A 339 3.72 -27.42 45.38
N ARG A 340 2.79 -27.75 46.27
CA ARG A 340 1.91 -26.73 46.87
C ARG A 340 2.72 -25.78 47.76
N PRO A 341 2.38 -24.49 47.79
CA PRO A 341 3.06 -23.54 48.69
C PRO A 341 2.82 -23.92 50.15
N THR A 342 3.88 -23.81 50.95
CA THR A 342 3.86 -24.05 52.40
C THR A 342 4.59 -22.89 53.11
N LEU A 343 4.53 -22.84 54.44
CA LEU A 343 5.34 -21.89 55.23
C LEU A 343 6.85 -22.14 55.12
N GLU A 344 7.25 -23.35 54.68
CA GLU A 344 8.65 -23.73 54.47
C GLU A 344 9.12 -23.45 53.04
N ASP A 345 8.17 -23.30 52.10
CA ASP A 345 8.42 -23.00 50.68
C ASP A 345 7.51 -21.86 50.18
N GLU A 346 7.95 -20.63 50.47
CA GLU A 346 7.27 -19.37 50.13
C GLU A 346 7.63 -18.84 48.73
N ARG A 347 8.23 -19.66 47.86
CA ARG A 347 8.58 -19.24 46.49
C ARG A 347 7.36 -18.73 45.72
N GLY A 348 7.57 -17.69 44.93
CA GLY A 348 6.57 -17.15 44.01
C GLY A 348 6.11 -18.17 42.97
N ASP A 349 4.88 -17.99 42.46
CA ASP A 349 4.25 -18.91 41.52
C ASP A 349 5.06 -19.07 40.21
N ARG A 350 5.76 -18.00 39.77
CA ARG A 350 6.68 -18.04 38.63
C ARG A 350 7.87 -18.95 38.91
N GLU A 351 8.57 -18.72 40.02
CA GLU A 351 9.78 -19.48 40.39
C GLU A 351 9.44 -20.96 40.60
N ARG A 352 8.27 -21.23 41.20
CA ARG A 352 7.72 -22.57 41.38
C ARG A 352 7.47 -23.27 40.04
N LEU A 353 6.88 -22.57 39.07
CA LEU A 353 6.68 -23.09 37.72
C LEU A 353 7.98 -23.39 37.01
N LEU A 354 8.90 -22.42 36.97
CA LEU A 354 10.17 -22.58 36.25
C LEU A 354 11.01 -23.70 36.85
N ALA A 355 11.07 -23.81 38.18
CA ALA A 355 11.76 -24.91 38.85
C ALA A 355 11.18 -26.27 38.45
N LYS A 356 9.84 -26.42 38.45
CA LYS A 356 9.19 -27.67 38.09
C LYS A 356 9.39 -28.04 36.62
N LEU A 357 9.34 -27.06 35.72
CA LEU A 357 9.60 -27.27 34.30
C LEU A 357 11.06 -27.68 34.05
N GLN A 358 12.01 -27.11 34.80
CA GLN A 358 13.42 -27.48 34.73
C GLN A 358 13.67 -28.90 35.26
N GLU A 359 13.01 -29.31 36.35
CA GLU A 359 13.04 -30.70 36.85
C GLU A 359 12.54 -31.70 35.79
N ASN A 360 11.57 -31.28 34.96
CA ASN A 360 11.04 -32.05 33.84
C ASN A 360 11.93 -32.01 32.57
N GLY A 361 13.16 -31.51 32.69
CA GLY A 361 14.17 -31.56 31.61
C GLY A 361 14.16 -30.38 30.64
N LEU A 362 13.43 -29.30 30.94
CA LEU A 362 13.49 -28.06 30.16
C LEU A 362 14.71 -27.20 30.54
N PRO A 363 15.22 -26.34 29.63
CA PRO A 363 16.40 -25.53 29.90
C PRO A 363 16.16 -24.50 31.01
N ALA A 364 17.23 -24.06 31.68
CA ALA A 364 17.11 -23.17 32.84
C ALA A 364 16.70 -21.72 32.50
N ASN A 365 16.83 -21.32 31.23
CA ASN A 365 16.61 -19.96 30.74
C ASN A 365 15.22 -19.76 30.12
N LEU A 366 14.23 -20.52 30.57
CA LEU A 366 12.84 -20.31 30.20
C LEU A 366 12.36 -18.90 30.57
N THR A 367 11.58 -18.30 29.67
CA THR A 367 10.99 -16.98 29.86
C THR A 367 9.47 -17.05 29.84
N ILE A 368 8.83 -16.15 30.59
CA ILE A 368 7.38 -16.03 30.69
C ILE A 368 7.00 -14.56 30.61
N GLY A 369 6.08 -14.23 29.71
CA GLY A 369 5.65 -12.86 29.47
C GLY A 369 4.74 -12.31 30.57
N LEU A 370 4.63 -10.98 30.62
CA LEU A 370 3.79 -10.28 31.60
C LEU A 370 2.30 -10.68 31.48
N THR A 371 1.82 -10.93 30.27
CA THR A 371 0.42 -11.34 30.02
C THR A 371 0.07 -12.63 30.75
N GLN A 372 0.96 -13.62 30.73
CA GLN A 372 0.80 -14.89 31.44
C GLN A 372 0.96 -14.71 32.94
N LEU A 373 1.90 -13.86 33.40
CA LEU A 373 2.11 -13.58 34.82
C LEU A 373 0.87 -12.97 35.48
N LYS A 374 0.09 -12.16 34.76
CA LYS A 374 -1.16 -11.57 35.27
C LYS A 374 -2.20 -12.61 35.67
N THR A 375 -2.20 -13.79 35.05
CA THR A 375 -3.21 -14.85 35.30
C THR A 375 -2.64 -16.08 36.00
N LEU A 376 -1.30 -16.22 36.05
CA LEU A 376 -0.61 -17.42 36.51
C LEU A 376 -1.08 -17.92 37.87
N SER A 377 -1.21 -17.03 38.86
CA SER A 377 -1.57 -17.40 40.23
C SER A 377 -2.94 -18.07 40.34
N SER A 378 -3.91 -17.59 39.56
CA SER A 378 -5.25 -18.17 39.48
C SER A 378 -5.19 -19.55 38.80
N ILE A 379 -4.49 -19.64 37.67
CA ILE A 379 -4.37 -20.87 36.87
C ILE A 379 -3.76 -22.00 37.69
N LEU A 380 -2.66 -21.75 38.43
CA LEU A 380 -2.01 -22.79 39.24
C LEU A 380 -2.97 -23.38 40.30
N ARG A 381 -3.92 -22.61 40.81
CA ARG A 381 -4.79 -23.04 41.91
C ARG A 381 -6.05 -23.78 41.45
N GLN A 382 -6.49 -23.60 40.20
CA GLN A 382 -7.73 -24.18 39.68
C GLN A 382 -7.73 -25.71 39.77
N GLU A 383 -6.64 -26.35 39.32
CA GLU A 383 -6.51 -27.82 39.29
C GLU A 383 -5.46 -28.33 40.29
N LYS A 384 -5.46 -27.77 41.50
CA LYS A 384 -4.57 -28.20 42.61
C LYS A 384 -3.09 -28.27 42.21
N PHE A 385 -2.61 -27.26 41.47
CA PHE A 385 -1.23 -27.15 40.99
C PHE A 385 -0.86 -28.20 39.92
N ALA A 386 -1.83 -28.81 39.26
CA ALA A 386 -1.64 -29.48 37.98
C ALA A 386 -1.77 -28.46 36.84
N VAL A 387 -0.79 -28.40 35.94
CA VAL A 387 -0.80 -27.49 34.79
C VAL A 387 -0.20 -28.13 33.54
N THR A 388 -0.55 -27.55 32.39
CA THR A 388 0.05 -27.82 31.09
C THR A 388 0.64 -26.52 30.55
N ALA A 389 1.95 -26.50 30.33
CA ALA A 389 2.65 -25.39 29.72
C ALA A 389 2.82 -25.63 28.21
N VAL A 390 2.50 -24.64 27.39
CA VAL A 390 2.74 -24.65 25.94
C VAL A 390 3.93 -23.73 25.66
N LEU A 391 4.95 -24.26 24.98
CA LEU A 391 6.23 -23.60 24.77
C LEU A 391 6.61 -23.51 23.29
N TRP A 392 7.28 -22.42 22.95
CA TRP A 392 8.04 -22.25 21.71
C TRP A 392 9.49 -21.91 22.06
N ASP A 393 10.42 -22.79 21.68
CA ASP A 393 11.81 -22.74 22.14
C ASP A 393 11.91 -22.54 23.68
N GLN A 394 12.43 -21.40 24.13
CA GLN A 394 12.59 -21.06 25.55
C GLN A 394 11.45 -20.18 26.10
N HIS A 395 10.41 -19.91 25.30
CA HIS A 395 9.31 -19.02 25.65
C HIS A 395 8.06 -19.83 26.03
N ILE A 396 7.52 -19.55 27.23
CA ILE A 396 6.24 -20.11 27.67
C ILE A 396 5.12 -19.26 27.06
N LEU A 397 4.45 -19.79 26.04
CA LEU A 397 3.36 -19.10 25.34
C LEU A 397 2.08 -19.08 26.17
N ALA A 398 1.76 -20.20 26.81
CA ALA A 398 0.58 -20.33 27.68
C ALA A 398 0.80 -21.32 28.83
N VAL A 399 0.06 -21.10 29.91
CA VAL A 399 -0.08 -22.03 31.03
C VAL A 399 -1.56 -22.29 31.22
N LEU A 400 -1.96 -23.55 31.21
CA LEU A 400 -3.35 -23.99 31.29
C LEU A 400 -3.55 -24.88 32.50
N PRO A 401 -4.72 -24.82 33.16
CA PRO A 401 -5.01 -25.67 34.31
C PRO A 401 -5.16 -27.14 33.88
N GLY A 402 -4.68 -28.06 34.73
CA GLY A 402 -4.77 -29.50 34.51
C GLY A 402 -3.62 -30.09 33.70
N LYS A 403 -3.58 -31.42 33.61
CA LYS A 403 -2.53 -32.20 32.91
C LYS A 403 -2.99 -32.77 31.58
N GLU A 404 -4.17 -32.39 31.11
CA GLU A 404 -4.66 -32.87 29.83
C GLU A 404 -3.90 -32.17 28.70
N LYS A 405 -3.57 -32.92 27.65
CA LYS A 405 -3.09 -32.31 26.42
C LYS A 405 -4.18 -31.39 25.88
N VAL A 406 -3.76 -30.21 25.44
CA VAL A 406 -4.67 -29.22 24.89
C VAL A 406 -4.55 -29.22 23.37
N PRO A 407 -5.64 -28.94 22.64
CA PRO A 407 -5.57 -28.72 21.21
C PRO A 407 -4.61 -27.57 20.89
N VAL A 408 -3.69 -27.80 19.96
CA VAL A 408 -2.71 -26.80 19.51
C VAL A 408 -2.84 -26.62 18.00
N TYR A 409 -3.21 -25.41 17.60
CA TYR A 409 -3.41 -25.07 16.19
C TYR A 409 -2.38 -24.05 15.71
N GLY A 410 -2.22 -23.99 14.39
CA GLY A 410 -1.38 -23.01 13.73
C GLY A 410 -2.00 -22.52 12.43
N VAL A 411 -1.58 -21.34 11.98
CA VAL A 411 -2.05 -20.76 10.72
C VAL A 411 -0.89 -20.44 9.77
N ALA A 412 -1.03 -20.81 8.51
CA ALA A 412 -0.11 -20.39 7.44
C ALA A 412 -0.77 -19.28 6.62
N ILE A 413 -0.09 -18.13 6.53
CA ILE A 413 -0.61 -16.89 5.99
C ILE A 413 0.23 -16.48 4.78
N ASP A 414 -0.42 -16.30 3.64
CA ASP A 414 0.17 -15.76 2.41
C ASP A 414 -0.42 -14.38 2.15
N ILE A 415 0.40 -13.33 2.31
CA ILE A 415 0.03 -11.93 2.12
C ILE A 415 0.42 -11.49 0.71
N GLY A 416 -0.45 -11.78 -0.25
CA GLY A 416 -0.35 -11.20 -1.59
C GLY A 416 -0.78 -9.75 -1.62
N THR A 417 -0.31 -9.00 -2.62
CA THR A 417 -0.73 -7.62 -2.85
C THR A 417 -2.25 -7.55 -3.06
N THR A 418 -2.82 -8.45 -3.86
CA THR A 418 -4.26 -8.45 -4.18
C THR A 418 -5.09 -9.33 -3.24
N ASN A 419 -4.59 -10.49 -2.83
CA ASN A 419 -5.33 -11.46 -2.03
C ASN A 419 -4.50 -11.91 -0.83
N ILE A 420 -5.18 -12.27 0.26
CA ILE A 420 -4.58 -12.90 1.43
C ILE A 420 -5.22 -14.26 1.60
N ALA A 421 -4.40 -15.28 1.86
CA ALA A 421 -4.85 -16.63 2.17
C ALA A 421 -4.42 -17.07 3.57
N VAL A 422 -5.29 -17.82 4.25
CA VAL A 422 -5.05 -18.38 5.59
C VAL A 422 -5.44 -19.85 5.58
N ALA A 423 -4.50 -20.72 5.98
CA ALA A 423 -4.76 -22.14 6.19
C ALA A 423 -4.58 -22.50 7.68
N LEU A 424 -5.61 -23.08 8.28
CA LEU A 424 -5.63 -23.56 9.66
C LEU A 424 -5.21 -25.03 9.71
N TYR A 425 -4.26 -25.36 10.59
CA TYR A 425 -3.75 -26.70 10.81
C TYR A 425 -3.83 -27.09 12.29
N ASP A 426 -4.14 -28.35 12.51
CA ASP A 426 -3.86 -29.03 13.77
C ASP A 426 -2.36 -29.39 13.80
N LEU A 427 -1.63 -28.85 14.77
CA LEU A 427 -0.19 -29.04 14.86
C LEU A 427 0.21 -30.35 15.54
N GLU A 428 -0.71 -31.05 16.20
CA GLU A 428 -0.46 -32.38 16.74
C GLU A 428 -0.62 -33.46 15.66
N SER A 429 -1.64 -33.34 14.80
CA SER A 429 -1.87 -34.33 13.73
C SER A 429 -1.27 -33.95 12.38
N GLY A 430 -0.88 -32.68 12.19
CA GLY A 430 -0.40 -32.13 10.92
C GLY A 430 -1.49 -32.03 9.84
N LYS A 431 -2.75 -32.17 10.23
CA LYS A 431 -3.89 -32.16 9.32
C LYS A 431 -4.39 -30.74 9.07
N ARG A 432 -4.66 -30.43 7.79
CA ARG A 432 -5.36 -29.20 7.41
C ARG A 432 -6.79 -29.27 7.90
N VAL A 433 -7.17 -28.30 8.73
CA VAL A 433 -8.53 -28.19 9.27
C VAL A 433 -9.41 -27.41 8.31
N GLN A 434 -8.98 -26.20 7.93
CA GLN A 434 -9.76 -25.32 7.06
C GLN A 434 -8.87 -24.30 6.34
N LEU A 435 -9.42 -23.70 5.29
CA LEU A 435 -8.71 -22.79 4.40
C LEU A 435 -9.66 -21.68 3.93
N ALA A 436 -9.18 -20.44 3.92
CA ALA A 436 -9.94 -19.30 3.42
C ALA A 436 -9.01 -18.30 2.72
N ALA A 437 -9.57 -17.51 1.81
CA ALA A 437 -8.89 -16.37 1.22
C ALA A 437 -9.85 -15.22 0.94
N ALA A 438 -9.33 -14.00 1.09
CA ALA A 438 -10.06 -12.77 0.86
C ALA A 438 -9.20 -11.80 0.05
N GLU A 439 -9.85 -10.77 -0.48
CA GLU A 439 -9.11 -9.65 -1.06
C GLU A 439 -8.36 -8.91 0.06
N ASN A 440 -7.11 -8.50 -0.22
CA ASN A 440 -6.28 -7.79 0.72
C ASN A 440 -6.94 -6.43 1.03
N GLY A 441 -7.26 -6.18 2.30
CA GLY A 441 -7.88 -4.94 2.76
C GLY A 441 -7.09 -3.67 2.45
N GLN A 442 -5.80 -3.79 2.11
CA GLN A 442 -4.96 -2.67 1.67
C GLN A 442 -5.27 -2.16 0.26
N THR A 443 -5.98 -2.94 -0.58
CA THR A 443 -6.36 -2.56 -1.96
C THR A 443 -7.12 -1.24 -2.04
N ARG A 444 -7.78 -0.85 -0.95
CA ARG A 444 -8.49 0.43 -0.83
C ARG A 444 -7.56 1.65 -0.72
N TYR A 445 -6.31 1.46 -0.29
CA TYR A 445 -5.32 2.54 -0.14
C TYR A 445 -4.31 2.59 -1.29
N GLY A 446 -4.27 1.55 -2.13
CA GLY A 446 -3.46 1.50 -3.34
C GLY A 446 -3.64 0.17 -4.07
N ALA A 447 -3.71 0.23 -5.40
CA ALA A 447 -3.90 -0.96 -6.24
C ALA A 447 -2.66 -1.84 -6.34
N ASP A 448 -1.47 -1.28 -6.17
CA ASP A 448 -0.20 -1.98 -6.30
C ASP A 448 0.76 -1.64 -5.15
N VAL A 449 1.94 -2.24 -5.18
CA VAL A 449 2.99 -2.04 -4.18
C VAL A 449 3.42 -0.56 -4.09
N ILE A 450 3.66 0.09 -5.23
CA ILE A 450 4.19 1.47 -5.28
C ILE A 450 3.17 2.48 -4.76
N SER A 451 1.90 2.36 -5.15
CA SER A 451 0.82 3.23 -4.68
C SER A 451 0.56 3.09 -3.18
N ARG A 452 0.77 1.89 -2.61
CA ARG A 452 0.73 1.68 -1.15
C ARG A 452 1.93 2.31 -0.44
N ILE A 453 3.12 2.23 -1.04
CA ILE A 453 4.30 2.94 -0.53
C ILE A 453 4.06 4.45 -0.55
N ASP A 454 3.55 5.02 -1.65
CA ASP A 454 3.18 6.43 -1.73
C ASP A 454 2.15 6.83 -0.66
N PHE A 455 1.13 5.99 -0.44
CA PHE A 455 0.14 6.25 0.61
C PHE A 455 0.78 6.21 2.02
N ALA A 456 1.61 5.21 2.31
CA ALA A 456 2.33 5.09 3.58
C ALA A 456 3.27 6.29 3.82
N ASN A 457 3.96 6.76 2.79
CA ASN A 457 4.93 7.85 2.87
C ASN A 457 4.29 9.22 3.13
N LYS A 458 2.97 9.36 2.96
CA LYS A 458 2.24 10.58 3.32
C LYS A 458 2.13 10.80 4.84
N GLY A 459 2.45 9.80 5.65
CA GLY A 459 2.60 9.97 7.10
C GLY A 459 2.47 8.67 7.89
N VAL A 460 2.99 8.69 9.12
CA VAL A 460 2.97 7.51 10.02
C VAL A 460 1.55 6.98 10.25
N GLY A 461 0.54 7.86 10.34
CA GLY A 461 -0.86 7.46 10.47
C GLY A 461 -1.36 6.61 9.29
N ASN A 462 -0.95 6.93 8.05
CA ASN A 462 -1.33 6.16 6.87
C ASN A 462 -0.68 4.77 6.85
N ARG A 463 0.56 4.67 7.33
CA ARG A 463 1.23 3.38 7.50
C ARG A 463 0.50 2.51 8.52
N VAL A 464 0.04 3.08 9.64
CA VAL A 464 -0.79 2.36 10.63
C VAL A 464 -2.10 1.88 10.00
N LEU A 465 -2.78 2.72 9.20
CA LEU A 465 -3.99 2.30 8.48
C LEU A 465 -3.75 1.10 7.54
N LEU A 466 -2.61 1.08 6.84
CA LEU A 466 -2.22 -0.05 5.99
C LEU A 466 -1.94 -1.32 6.81
N GLN A 467 -1.32 -1.19 7.98
CA GLN A 467 -1.07 -2.30 8.91
C GLN A 467 -2.39 -2.87 9.46
N GLU A 468 -3.28 -1.99 9.94
CA GLU A 468 -4.60 -2.37 10.46
C GLU A 468 -5.45 -3.04 9.36
N ALA A 469 -5.35 -2.58 8.12
CA ALA A 469 -6.10 -3.16 7.01
C ALA A 469 -5.65 -4.58 6.65
N VAL A 470 -4.35 -4.87 6.67
CA VAL A 470 -3.83 -6.23 6.44
C VAL A 470 -4.12 -7.13 7.62
N ALA A 471 -3.82 -6.70 8.85
CA ALA A 471 -4.09 -7.46 10.07
C ALA A 471 -5.59 -7.74 10.25
N GLY A 472 -6.44 -6.74 10.01
CA GLY A 472 -7.90 -6.89 10.05
C GLY A 472 -8.44 -7.86 8.99
N THR A 473 -7.80 -7.96 7.83
CA THR A 473 -8.17 -8.96 6.81
C THR A 473 -7.77 -10.37 7.25
N ILE A 474 -6.56 -10.54 7.79
CA ILE A 474 -6.11 -11.81 8.35
C ILE A 474 -7.02 -12.24 9.50
N ASN A 475 -7.36 -11.36 10.42
CA ASN A 475 -8.22 -11.66 11.56
C ASN A 475 -9.61 -12.12 11.15
N ARG A 476 -10.22 -11.50 10.13
CA ARG A 476 -11.50 -11.98 9.57
C ARG A 476 -11.37 -13.38 8.98
N LEU A 477 -10.30 -13.64 8.22
CA LEU A 477 -10.05 -14.97 7.65
C LEU A 477 -9.82 -16.02 8.74
N VAL A 478 -9.08 -15.69 9.79
CA VAL A 478 -8.88 -16.56 10.97
C VAL A 478 -10.23 -16.83 11.65
N GLU A 479 -11.05 -15.82 11.84
CA GLU A 479 -12.38 -15.96 12.43
C GLU A 479 -13.27 -16.88 11.58
N ASP A 480 -13.24 -16.74 10.25
CA ASP A 480 -14.01 -17.57 9.32
C ASP A 480 -13.59 -19.05 9.39
N VAL A 481 -12.28 -19.34 9.37
CA VAL A 481 -11.78 -20.72 9.47
C VAL A 481 -12.02 -21.33 10.85
N CYS A 482 -11.89 -20.54 11.93
CA CYS A 482 -12.18 -20.95 13.29
C CYS A 482 -13.66 -21.28 13.49
N LYS A 483 -14.57 -20.40 13.02
CA LYS A 483 -16.02 -20.62 13.08
C LYS A 483 -16.43 -21.86 12.30
N ALA A 484 -15.91 -22.05 11.10
CA ALA A 484 -16.21 -23.22 10.28
C ALA A 484 -15.72 -24.54 10.93
N ALA A 485 -14.64 -24.48 11.71
CA ALA A 485 -14.06 -25.63 12.39
C ALA A 485 -14.56 -25.84 13.84
N GLY A 486 -15.25 -24.87 14.43
CA GLY A 486 -15.62 -24.89 15.85
C GLY A 486 -14.43 -24.76 16.81
N ILE A 487 -13.40 -24.00 16.41
CA ILE A 487 -12.14 -23.81 17.16
C ILE A 487 -12.08 -22.39 17.71
N ASP A 488 -11.58 -22.22 18.94
CA ASP A 488 -11.33 -20.91 19.52
C ASP A 488 -9.95 -20.38 19.07
N SER A 489 -9.86 -19.12 18.64
CA SER A 489 -8.60 -18.55 18.12
C SER A 489 -7.50 -18.45 19.19
N SER A 490 -7.84 -18.49 20.48
CA SER A 490 -6.88 -18.59 21.59
C SER A 490 -6.14 -19.94 21.64
N GLN A 491 -6.58 -20.94 20.88
CA GLN A 491 -5.90 -22.23 20.71
C GLN A 491 -4.91 -22.22 19.54
N ILE A 492 -4.76 -21.09 18.84
CA ILE A 492 -3.76 -20.92 17.78
C ILE A 492 -2.49 -20.34 18.40
N TYR A 493 -1.42 -21.12 18.45
CA TYR A 493 -0.16 -20.79 19.13
C TYR A 493 0.99 -20.46 18.19
N LYS A 494 0.83 -20.69 16.88
CA LYS A 494 1.86 -20.45 15.87
C LYS A 494 1.25 -19.92 14.58
N ALA A 495 1.89 -18.93 13.98
CA ALA A 495 1.61 -18.47 12.64
C ALA A 495 2.90 -18.42 11.81
N THR A 496 2.79 -18.69 10.51
CA THR A 496 3.85 -18.42 9.53
C THR A 496 3.33 -17.45 8.49
N VAL A 497 4.17 -16.50 8.08
CA VAL A 497 3.77 -15.42 7.16
C VAL A 497 4.76 -15.33 6.01
N VAL A 498 4.24 -15.38 4.80
CA VAL A 498 4.94 -15.06 3.55
C VAL A 498 4.29 -13.87 2.86
N GLY A 499 5.07 -13.17 2.02
CA GLY A 499 4.64 -12.02 1.24
C GLY A 499 5.86 -11.28 0.69
N ASN A 500 5.67 -10.51 -0.38
CA ASN A 500 6.76 -9.68 -0.91
C ASN A 500 7.23 -8.67 0.13
N THR A 501 8.43 -8.12 -0.09
CA THR A 501 9.10 -7.23 0.88
C THR A 501 8.21 -6.10 1.36
N THR A 502 7.41 -5.49 0.48
CA THR A 502 6.51 -4.40 0.88
C THR A 502 5.34 -4.92 1.73
N MET A 503 4.70 -6.03 1.35
CA MET A 503 3.62 -6.62 2.15
C MET A 503 4.12 -7.02 3.54
N HIS A 504 5.32 -7.61 3.61
CA HIS A 504 6.02 -7.92 4.85
C HIS A 504 6.20 -6.67 5.73
N HIS A 505 6.74 -5.58 5.18
CA HIS A 505 6.99 -4.36 5.95
C HIS A 505 5.71 -3.66 6.38
N LEU A 506 4.69 -3.60 5.53
CA LEU A 506 3.40 -2.99 5.88
C LEU A 506 2.66 -3.78 6.97
N PHE A 507 2.74 -5.12 6.93
CA PHE A 507 2.18 -5.97 7.98
C PHE A 507 2.87 -5.75 9.35
N LEU A 508 4.17 -5.52 9.34
CA LEU A 508 4.94 -5.19 10.56
C LEU A 508 4.85 -3.70 10.96
N GLY A 509 4.22 -2.85 10.17
CA GLY A 509 4.20 -1.39 10.40
C GLY A 509 5.58 -0.73 10.22
N LEU A 510 6.51 -1.37 9.50
CA LEU A 510 7.85 -0.85 9.22
C LEU A 510 7.84 0.24 8.15
N ASP A 511 8.87 1.09 8.15
CA ASP A 511 9.05 2.10 7.11
C ASP A 511 9.29 1.45 5.74
N VAL A 512 8.61 1.99 4.73
CA VAL A 512 8.69 1.54 3.33
C VAL A 512 9.18 2.65 2.40
N SER A 513 9.55 3.82 2.94
CA SER A 513 9.95 5.00 2.17
C SER A 513 11.06 4.71 1.17
N TYR A 514 12.07 3.95 1.61
CA TYR A 514 13.25 3.64 0.82
C TYR A 514 13.09 2.42 -0.10
N LEU A 515 11.96 1.72 -0.08
CA LEU A 515 11.65 0.67 -1.05
C LEU A 515 11.28 1.24 -2.43
N ALA A 516 10.79 2.48 -2.50
CA ALA A 516 10.47 3.15 -3.76
C ALA A 516 11.59 4.11 -4.24
N LEU A 517 12.67 4.25 -3.47
CA LEU A 517 13.79 5.13 -3.79
C LEU A 517 15.04 4.29 -4.01
N SER A 518 15.68 4.44 -5.18
CA SER A 518 16.96 3.79 -5.45
C SER A 518 17.97 4.11 -4.33
N PRO A 519 18.65 3.10 -3.74
CA PRO A 519 18.81 1.72 -4.23
C PRO A 519 17.84 0.67 -3.65
N PHE A 520 16.58 1.04 -3.40
CA PHE A 520 15.45 0.16 -3.06
C PHE A 520 15.67 -0.67 -1.78
N VAL A 521 16.12 -0.02 -0.72
CA VAL A 521 16.58 -0.69 0.51
C VAL A 521 15.43 -0.90 1.49
N SER A 522 15.29 -2.15 1.96
CA SER A 522 14.37 -2.56 3.02
C SER A 522 14.94 -2.28 4.42
N VAL A 523 14.07 -2.25 5.43
CA VAL A 523 14.50 -2.14 6.84
C VAL A 523 15.17 -3.43 7.31
N CYS A 524 14.64 -4.58 6.88
CA CYS A 524 15.17 -5.89 7.26
C CYS A 524 14.96 -6.95 6.17
N ASN A 525 15.92 -7.87 6.10
CA ASN A 525 15.93 -9.01 5.19
C ASN A 525 16.02 -10.35 5.92
N THR A 526 16.43 -10.38 7.18
CA THR A 526 16.45 -11.61 7.97
C THR A 526 15.04 -12.01 8.37
N ALA A 527 14.82 -13.31 8.57
CA ALA A 527 13.58 -13.81 9.17
C ALA A 527 13.34 -13.15 10.53
N LEU A 528 12.07 -12.96 10.87
CA LEU A 528 11.65 -12.35 12.13
C LEU A 528 10.68 -13.24 12.88
N GLU A 529 10.75 -13.12 14.21
CA GLU A 529 9.88 -13.80 15.15
C GLU A 529 9.26 -12.74 16.07
N VAL A 530 7.93 -12.60 16.02
CA VAL A 530 7.18 -11.58 16.77
C VAL A 530 5.92 -12.17 17.38
N ASN A 531 5.49 -11.64 18.53
CA ASN A 531 4.25 -12.12 19.14
C ASN A 531 3.03 -11.63 18.37
N ALA A 532 1.97 -12.45 18.29
CA ALA A 532 0.72 -12.10 17.62
C ALA A 532 0.12 -10.76 18.10
N GLY A 533 0.24 -10.46 19.40
CA GLY A 533 -0.23 -9.19 19.96
C GLY A 533 0.53 -7.94 19.47
N GLU A 534 1.78 -8.07 19.03
CA GLU A 534 2.60 -6.95 18.53
C GLU A 534 2.20 -6.53 17.10
N VAL A 535 1.65 -7.46 16.32
CA VAL A 535 1.24 -7.27 14.93
C VAL A 535 -0.28 -7.21 14.76
N GLY A 536 -1.03 -7.14 15.87
CA GLY A 536 -2.48 -7.00 15.85
C GLY A 536 -3.26 -8.23 15.39
N LEU A 537 -2.67 -9.44 15.51
CA LEU A 537 -3.35 -10.69 15.18
C LEU A 537 -4.17 -11.21 16.36
N ALA A 538 -5.43 -11.57 16.10
CA ALA A 538 -6.42 -12.06 17.07
C ALA A 538 -6.28 -13.58 17.33
N LEU A 539 -5.06 -14.01 17.64
CA LEU A 539 -4.70 -15.38 18.04
C LEU A 539 -4.53 -15.46 19.56
N GLN A 540 -3.89 -16.51 20.05
CA GLN A 540 -3.31 -16.44 21.38
C GLN A 540 -2.31 -15.26 21.42
N PRO A 541 -2.36 -14.32 22.39
CA PRO A 541 -1.60 -13.05 22.33
C PRO A 541 -0.07 -13.19 22.24
N GLN A 542 0.44 -14.33 22.67
CA GLN A 542 1.84 -14.73 22.73
C GLN A 542 2.12 -15.86 21.73
N ALA A 543 1.18 -16.14 20.82
CA ALA A 543 1.41 -17.02 19.70
C ALA A 543 2.59 -16.48 18.88
N GLN A 544 3.45 -17.40 18.45
CA GLN A 544 4.62 -17.01 17.71
C GLN A 544 4.27 -16.79 16.24
N VAL A 545 4.49 -15.60 15.72
CA VAL A 545 4.38 -15.25 14.30
C VAL A 545 5.77 -15.25 13.68
N VAL A 546 6.03 -16.24 12.83
CA VAL A 546 7.30 -16.41 12.11
C VAL A 546 7.16 -15.81 10.72
N LEU A 547 7.98 -14.81 10.40
CA LEU A 547 8.03 -14.19 9.07
C LEU A 547 9.24 -14.70 8.29
N PHE A 548 9.00 -15.01 7.02
CA PHE A 548 10.06 -15.42 6.10
C PHE A 548 11.07 -14.28 5.86
N PRO A 549 12.36 -14.60 5.61
CA PRO A 549 13.33 -13.58 5.21
C PRO A 549 12.96 -12.93 3.87
N ASN A 550 13.42 -11.70 3.63
CA ASN A 550 13.39 -11.07 2.31
C ASN A 550 14.76 -11.21 1.65
N VAL A 551 14.79 -11.34 0.32
CA VAL A 551 16.06 -11.42 -0.43
C VAL A 551 16.61 -10.02 -0.71
N GLY A 552 15.74 -9.08 -1.10
CA GLY A 552 16.10 -7.68 -1.35
C GLY A 552 15.04 -6.98 -2.18
N GLY A 553 15.06 -5.63 -2.21
CA GLY A 553 14.13 -4.82 -3.01
C GLY A 553 12.69 -5.32 -2.95
N PHE A 554 12.18 -5.79 -4.08
CA PHE A 554 10.82 -6.33 -4.22
C PHE A 554 10.73 -7.87 -4.15
N VAL A 555 11.85 -8.59 -3.97
CA VAL A 555 11.90 -10.04 -3.79
C VAL A 555 11.81 -10.39 -2.29
N GLY A 556 10.61 -10.79 -1.86
CA GLY A 556 10.33 -11.04 -0.45
C GLY A 556 10.26 -12.51 -0.04
N GLY A 557 9.66 -12.73 1.12
CA GLY A 557 9.48 -14.05 1.71
C GLY A 557 8.49 -14.95 0.97
N ASP A 558 7.63 -14.40 0.12
CA ASP A 558 6.81 -15.17 -0.83
C ASP A 558 7.65 -15.96 -1.83
N THR A 559 8.70 -15.36 -2.40
CA THR A 559 9.63 -16.07 -3.30
C THR A 559 10.31 -17.23 -2.58
N LEU A 560 10.77 -17.01 -1.34
CA LEU A 560 11.37 -18.07 -0.54
C LEU A 560 10.36 -19.14 -0.11
N GLY A 561 9.13 -18.73 0.17
CA GLY A 561 7.99 -19.63 0.32
C GLY A 561 7.80 -20.49 -0.93
N ALA A 562 7.86 -19.91 -2.12
CA ALA A 562 7.69 -20.62 -3.38
C ALA A 562 8.84 -21.60 -3.65
N VAL A 563 10.08 -21.25 -3.29
CA VAL A 563 11.23 -22.15 -3.30
C VAL A 563 11.01 -23.35 -2.38
N LEU A 564 10.62 -23.12 -1.12
CA LEU A 564 10.38 -24.19 -0.15
C LEU A 564 9.16 -25.06 -0.54
N GLY A 565 8.09 -24.43 -1.03
CA GLY A 565 6.89 -25.11 -1.52
C GLY A 565 7.18 -25.99 -2.73
N SER A 566 8.16 -25.62 -3.56
CA SER A 566 8.56 -26.32 -4.78
C SER A 566 9.83 -27.16 -4.66
N GLU A 567 10.32 -27.40 -3.45
CA GLU A 567 11.61 -28.06 -3.18
C GLU A 567 11.82 -29.38 -3.96
N GLU A 568 10.77 -30.20 -4.08
CA GLU A 568 10.84 -31.46 -4.85
C GLU A 568 11.01 -31.23 -6.36
N LEU A 569 10.44 -30.15 -6.88
CA LEU A 569 10.55 -29.75 -8.29
C LEU A 569 11.88 -29.05 -8.57
N LEU A 570 12.42 -28.38 -7.54
CA LEU A 570 13.69 -27.65 -7.48
C LEU A 570 14.79 -28.49 -6.82
N ALA A 571 14.81 -29.80 -7.08
CA ALA A 571 15.85 -30.70 -6.60
C ALA A 571 17.26 -30.24 -7.04
N LYS A 572 18.31 -30.98 -6.67
CA LYS A 572 19.67 -30.63 -7.11
C LYS A 572 19.74 -30.60 -8.64
N GLY A 573 20.02 -29.41 -9.19
CA GLY A 573 20.07 -29.19 -10.63
C GLY A 573 19.95 -27.71 -10.98
N ARG A 574 19.72 -27.46 -12.28
CA ARG A 574 19.58 -26.13 -12.86
C ARG A 574 18.11 -25.83 -13.09
N HIS A 575 17.53 -25.01 -12.24
CA HIS A 575 16.09 -24.79 -12.22
C HIS A 575 15.76 -23.30 -12.19
N LEU A 576 14.78 -22.91 -13.02
CA LEU A 576 14.19 -21.58 -13.02
C LEU A 576 12.76 -21.68 -12.47
N LEU A 577 12.50 -21.03 -11.34
CA LEU A 577 11.18 -20.82 -10.78
C LEU A 577 10.66 -19.44 -11.24
N ILE A 578 9.43 -19.42 -11.74
CA ILE A 578 8.73 -18.21 -12.19
C ILE A 578 7.43 -18.14 -11.41
N ASP A 579 7.34 -17.25 -10.43
CA ASP A 579 6.08 -16.95 -9.75
C ASP A 579 5.35 -15.84 -10.50
N ILE A 580 4.17 -16.16 -11.05
CA ILE A 580 3.39 -15.23 -11.87
C ILE A 580 2.24 -14.65 -11.05
N GLY A 581 2.38 -13.38 -10.66
CA GLY A 581 1.34 -12.57 -10.05
C GLY A 581 1.32 -11.14 -10.61
N THR A 582 0.88 -10.19 -9.79
CA THR A 582 0.94 -8.75 -10.12
C THR A 582 2.38 -8.29 -10.38
N ASN A 583 3.31 -8.80 -9.58
CA ASN A 583 4.73 -8.83 -9.90
C ASN A 583 5.08 -10.24 -10.39
N CYS A 584 6.20 -10.36 -11.10
CA CYS A 584 6.73 -11.67 -11.43
C CYS A 584 8.12 -11.84 -10.83
N GLU A 585 8.18 -12.65 -9.78
CA GLU A 585 9.39 -13.06 -9.09
C GLU A 585 10.03 -14.24 -9.81
N LEU A 586 11.34 -14.12 -10.05
CA LEU A 586 12.13 -15.11 -10.73
C LEU A 586 13.21 -15.60 -9.77
N TYR A 587 13.38 -16.92 -9.69
CA TYR A 587 14.46 -17.55 -8.94
C TYR A 587 15.18 -18.56 -9.82
N LEU A 588 16.49 -18.40 -9.97
CA LEU A 588 17.35 -19.30 -10.74
C LEU A 588 18.36 -19.95 -9.80
N GLN A 589 18.51 -21.27 -9.90
CA GLN A 589 19.62 -21.99 -9.27
C GLN A 589 20.37 -22.82 -10.30
N ASP A 590 21.68 -22.99 -10.11
CA ASP A 590 22.54 -23.86 -10.93
C ASP A 590 23.06 -25.10 -10.16
N GLY A 591 22.59 -25.28 -8.92
CA GLY A 591 23.03 -26.31 -7.97
C GLY A 591 24.11 -25.85 -6.98
N ALA A 592 24.85 -24.77 -7.29
CA ALA A 592 25.88 -24.18 -6.42
C ALA A 592 25.56 -22.73 -6.04
N ASN A 593 24.98 -21.97 -6.96
CA ASN A 593 24.65 -20.56 -6.86
C ASN A 593 23.16 -20.35 -7.07
N MET A 594 22.65 -19.26 -6.52
CA MET A 594 21.24 -18.89 -6.57
C MET A 594 21.10 -17.40 -6.83
N TRP A 595 20.16 -17.04 -7.69
CA TRP A 595 19.83 -15.67 -8.04
C TRP A 595 18.34 -15.45 -7.95
N ALA A 596 17.94 -14.24 -7.59
CA ALA A 596 16.53 -13.85 -7.67
C ALA A 596 16.37 -12.40 -8.09
N CYS A 597 15.32 -12.13 -8.85
CA CYS A 597 14.88 -10.78 -9.20
C CYS A 597 13.36 -10.70 -9.25
N SER A 598 12.81 -9.50 -9.25
CA SER A 598 11.39 -9.25 -9.48
C SER A 598 11.23 -8.35 -10.69
N THR A 599 10.25 -8.66 -11.54
CA THR A 599 9.91 -7.90 -12.73
C THR A 599 8.55 -7.25 -12.56
N ALA A 600 8.43 -6.00 -13.00
CA ALA A 600 7.16 -5.28 -13.03
C ALA A 600 6.30 -5.75 -14.22
N ALA A 601 5.76 -6.97 -14.13
CA ALA A 601 4.84 -7.51 -15.13
C ALA A 601 3.51 -6.72 -15.16
N GLY A 602 3.09 -6.16 -14.03
CA GLY A 602 1.82 -5.44 -13.92
C GLY A 602 0.62 -6.38 -13.96
N PRO A 603 -0.58 -5.87 -13.66
CA PRO A 603 -1.74 -6.72 -13.35
C PRO A 603 -2.49 -7.23 -14.59
N ALA A 604 -1.88 -7.15 -15.79
CA ALA A 604 -2.53 -7.53 -17.05
C ALA A 604 -2.99 -9.00 -17.04
N PHE A 605 -2.19 -9.91 -16.46
CA PHE A 605 -2.55 -11.32 -16.27
C PHE A 605 -3.70 -11.55 -15.28
N GLU A 606 -3.97 -10.58 -14.39
CA GLU A 606 -5.12 -10.63 -13.48
C GLU A 606 -6.37 -9.96 -14.08
N GLY A 607 -6.28 -9.48 -15.32
CA GLY A 607 -7.32 -8.73 -16.02
C GLY A 607 -7.40 -7.26 -15.63
N ALA A 608 -6.54 -6.77 -14.72
CA ALA A 608 -6.54 -5.36 -14.36
C ALA A 608 -5.76 -4.53 -15.40
N GLY A 609 -6.25 -3.34 -15.72
CA GLY A 609 -5.68 -2.48 -16.77
C GLY A 609 -6.09 -2.86 -18.20
N ILE A 610 -6.89 -3.92 -18.35
CA ILE A 610 -7.47 -4.39 -19.62
C ILE A 610 -8.94 -3.97 -19.67
N ASN A 611 -9.41 -3.47 -20.82
CA ASN A 611 -10.72 -2.81 -20.94
C ASN A 611 -11.89 -3.69 -20.46
N TYR A 612 -11.99 -4.90 -21.03
CA TYR A 612 -12.92 -5.95 -20.62
C TYR A 612 -12.23 -7.01 -19.75
N GLY A 613 -11.08 -6.71 -19.17
CA GLY A 613 -10.38 -7.64 -18.30
C GLY A 613 -11.11 -7.82 -16.97
N MET A 614 -11.22 -9.07 -16.54
CA MET A 614 -11.80 -9.44 -15.26
C MET A 614 -11.10 -10.65 -14.66
N ARG A 615 -11.34 -10.91 -13.37
CA ARG A 615 -10.82 -12.12 -12.72
C ARG A 615 -11.51 -13.38 -13.27
N ALA A 616 -10.89 -14.53 -13.07
CA ALA A 616 -11.45 -15.83 -13.43
C ALA A 616 -12.69 -16.16 -12.57
N GLN A 617 -13.86 -15.73 -13.04
CA GLN A 617 -15.16 -15.85 -12.38
C GLN A 617 -16.24 -16.13 -13.44
N PRO A 618 -17.45 -16.58 -13.06
CA PRO A 618 -18.54 -16.79 -14.02
C PRO A 618 -18.75 -15.59 -14.95
N GLY A 619 -18.85 -15.84 -16.26
CA GLY A 619 -18.92 -14.79 -17.29
C GLY A 619 -17.58 -14.37 -17.90
N ALA A 620 -16.44 -14.79 -17.34
CA ALA A 620 -15.12 -14.53 -17.91
C ALA A 620 -14.78 -15.53 -19.02
N ILE A 621 -14.28 -15.03 -20.15
CA ILE A 621 -13.68 -15.84 -21.22
C ILE A 621 -12.36 -16.41 -20.72
N GLU A 622 -12.25 -17.74 -20.70
CA GLU A 622 -11.05 -18.47 -20.25
C GLU A 622 -10.28 -19.17 -21.37
N ARG A 623 -10.94 -19.43 -22.51
CA ARG A 623 -10.36 -20.02 -23.71
C ARG A 623 -10.84 -19.31 -24.96
N VAL A 624 -9.96 -19.18 -25.94
CA VAL A 624 -10.26 -18.57 -27.24
C VAL A 624 -9.71 -19.43 -28.35
N LEU A 625 -10.52 -19.69 -29.36
CA LEU A 625 -10.14 -20.31 -30.63
C LEU A 625 -10.58 -19.40 -31.77
N ILE A 626 -9.66 -19.08 -32.69
CA ILE A 626 -9.94 -18.28 -33.87
C ILE A 626 -9.55 -19.08 -35.10
N ASP A 627 -10.50 -19.25 -36.01
CA ASP A 627 -10.31 -19.89 -37.31
C ASP A 627 -11.00 -19.09 -38.43
N GLU A 628 -11.01 -19.62 -39.65
CA GLU A 628 -11.65 -18.96 -40.79
C GLU A 628 -13.17 -18.79 -40.64
N GLN A 629 -13.81 -19.58 -39.76
CA GLN A 629 -15.25 -19.57 -39.51
C GLN A 629 -15.64 -18.55 -38.44
N GLY A 630 -14.68 -18.04 -37.66
CA GLY A 630 -14.89 -16.96 -36.70
C GLY A 630 -14.20 -17.19 -35.36
N VAL A 631 -14.90 -16.85 -34.27
CA VAL A 631 -14.37 -16.88 -32.90
C VAL A 631 -15.21 -17.82 -32.04
N THR A 632 -14.57 -18.81 -31.41
CA THR A 632 -15.18 -19.73 -30.44
C THR A 632 -14.59 -19.49 -29.05
N LEU A 633 -15.46 -19.42 -28.03
CA LEU A 633 -15.09 -19.05 -26.66
C LEU A 633 -15.53 -20.12 -25.65
N SER A 634 -14.69 -20.38 -24.64
CA SER A 634 -15.14 -21.00 -23.38
C SER A 634 -15.32 -19.92 -22.34
N VAL A 635 -16.49 -19.88 -21.71
CA VAL A 635 -16.83 -18.92 -20.65
C VAL A 635 -16.96 -19.69 -19.34
N ILE A 636 -16.29 -19.21 -18.30
CA ILE A 636 -16.38 -19.81 -16.97
C ILE A 636 -17.84 -19.78 -16.52
N GLY A 637 -18.35 -20.94 -16.07
CA GLY A 637 -19.75 -21.08 -15.66
C GLY A 637 -20.76 -21.16 -16.82
N GLY A 638 -20.30 -21.08 -18.07
CA GLY A 638 -21.14 -21.01 -19.27
C GLY A 638 -21.86 -19.68 -19.43
N GLY A 639 -22.73 -19.58 -20.45
CA GLY A 639 -23.56 -18.40 -20.70
C GLY A 639 -22.84 -17.27 -21.47
N THR A 640 -23.36 -16.05 -21.33
CA THR A 640 -22.87 -14.87 -22.05
C THR A 640 -21.56 -14.35 -21.46
N ALA A 641 -20.59 -14.06 -22.32
CA ALA A 641 -19.33 -13.43 -21.92
C ALA A 641 -19.56 -11.98 -21.46
N THR A 642 -19.01 -11.63 -20.30
CA THR A 642 -19.03 -10.25 -19.76
C THR A 642 -17.63 -9.65 -19.65
N GLY A 643 -16.59 -10.45 -19.89
CA GLY A 643 -15.20 -10.01 -19.87
C GLY A 643 -14.23 -11.16 -20.14
N ILE A 644 -12.93 -10.90 -19.95
CA ILE A 644 -11.81 -11.77 -20.32
C ILE A 644 -10.92 -11.97 -19.10
N CYS A 645 -10.62 -13.22 -18.70
CA CYS A 645 -9.60 -13.48 -17.67
C CYS A 645 -8.21 -13.63 -18.29
N GLY A 646 -7.15 -13.65 -17.49
CA GLY A 646 -5.79 -13.66 -18.03
C GLY A 646 -5.45 -14.85 -18.93
N SER A 647 -5.98 -16.05 -18.66
CA SER A 647 -5.79 -17.20 -19.56
C SER A 647 -6.47 -16.97 -20.90
N GLY A 648 -7.68 -16.40 -20.89
CA GLY A 648 -8.41 -15.99 -22.09
C GLY A 648 -7.70 -14.88 -22.86
N LEU A 649 -7.07 -13.92 -22.16
CA LEU A 649 -6.30 -12.83 -22.78
C LEU A 649 -5.07 -13.36 -23.52
N ILE A 650 -4.30 -14.26 -22.88
CA ILE A 650 -3.11 -14.88 -23.49
C ILE A 650 -3.52 -15.69 -24.72
N GLU A 651 -4.57 -16.51 -24.63
CA GLU A 651 -5.05 -17.28 -25.79
C GLU A 651 -5.62 -16.39 -26.89
N ALA A 652 -6.37 -15.34 -26.55
CA ALA A 652 -6.90 -14.42 -27.54
C ALA A 652 -5.78 -13.77 -28.36
N VAL A 653 -4.76 -13.23 -27.69
CA VAL A 653 -3.62 -12.59 -28.38
C VAL A 653 -2.83 -13.61 -29.19
N GLN A 654 -2.62 -14.81 -28.68
CA GLN A 654 -1.95 -15.88 -29.40
C GLN A 654 -2.72 -16.31 -30.67
N GLN A 655 -4.04 -16.49 -30.57
CA GLN A 655 -4.89 -16.84 -31.71
C GLN A 655 -4.97 -15.70 -32.72
N MET A 656 -5.06 -14.45 -32.25
CA MET A 656 -5.03 -13.26 -33.11
C MET A 656 -3.71 -13.16 -33.88
N ALA A 657 -2.58 -13.48 -33.25
CA ALA A 657 -1.27 -13.49 -33.92
C ALA A 657 -1.20 -14.59 -34.98
N ARG A 658 -1.66 -15.81 -34.65
CA ARG A 658 -1.70 -16.95 -35.58
C ARG A 658 -2.60 -16.70 -36.79
N ALA A 659 -3.73 -16.02 -36.58
CA ALA A 659 -4.67 -15.69 -37.66
C ALA A 659 -4.22 -14.48 -38.51
N GLY A 660 -3.16 -13.76 -38.14
CA GLY A 660 -2.75 -12.53 -38.84
C GLY A 660 -3.61 -11.30 -38.52
N ILE A 661 -4.48 -11.39 -37.51
CA ILE A 661 -5.28 -10.25 -37.01
C ILE A 661 -4.38 -9.21 -36.36
N ILE A 662 -3.27 -9.64 -35.75
CA ILE A 662 -2.22 -8.75 -35.24
C ILE A 662 -0.89 -9.09 -35.89
N SER A 663 -0.06 -8.07 -36.09
CA SER A 663 1.32 -8.24 -36.54
C SER A 663 2.21 -8.77 -35.40
N ARG A 664 3.45 -9.18 -35.74
CA ARG A 664 4.51 -9.52 -34.77
C ARG A 664 4.74 -8.42 -33.72
N SER A 665 4.52 -7.14 -34.07
CA SER A 665 4.66 -6.02 -33.12
C SER A 665 3.41 -5.80 -32.26
N GLY A 666 2.40 -6.66 -32.35
CA GLY A 666 1.13 -6.55 -31.62
C GLY A 666 0.16 -5.51 -32.21
N MET A 667 0.41 -5.02 -33.43
CA MET A 667 -0.49 -4.04 -34.06
C MET A 667 -1.67 -4.74 -34.72
N ILE A 668 -2.90 -4.35 -34.37
CA ILE A 668 -4.12 -4.85 -35.04
C ILE A 668 -4.08 -4.44 -36.51
N SER A 669 -4.38 -5.38 -37.41
CA SER A 669 -4.38 -5.21 -38.86
C SER A 669 -5.43 -4.20 -39.33
N ASN A 670 -5.22 -3.58 -40.50
CA ASN A 670 -6.16 -2.59 -41.04
C ASN A 670 -7.18 -3.31 -41.92
N PRO A 671 -8.48 -3.35 -41.58
CA PRO A 671 -9.47 -4.09 -42.36
C PRO A 671 -9.66 -3.52 -43.79
N ASN A 672 -9.20 -2.28 -44.03
CA ASN A 672 -9.24 -1.62 -45.33
C ASN A 672 -7.97 -1.82 -46.18
N ASP A 673 -6.93 -2.47 -45.64
CA ASP A 673 -5.71 -2.77 -46.41
C ASP A 673 -5.96 -3.96 -47.34
N PRO A 674 -5.75 -3.83 -48.67
CA PRO A 674 -5.96 -4.91 -49.63
C PRO A 674 -5.17 -6.19 -49.27
N ALA A 675 -3.95 -6.06 -48.74
CA ALA A 675 -3.14 -7.22 -48.36
C ALA A 675 -3.73 -7.98 -47.16
N VAL A 676 -4.44 -7.27 -46.27
CA VAL A 676 -5.15 -7.85 -45.12
C VAL A 676 -6.44 -8.52 -45.60
N GLN A 677 -7.14 -7.92 -46.56
CA GLN A 677 -8.37 -8.48 -47.14
C GLN A 677 -8.13 -9.78 -47.92
N ASP A 678 -6.96 -9.91 -48.55
CA ASP A 678 -6.55 -11.13 -49.26
C ASP A 678 -6.11 -12.26 -48.30
N GLN A 679 -5.69 -11.92 -47.08
CA GLN A 679 -5.13 -12.88 -46.11
C GLN A 679 -6.13 -13.35 -45.05
N LEU A 680 -7.06 -12.49 -44.62
CA LEU A 680 -8.00 -12.80 -43.54
C LEU A 680 -9.39 -13.18 -44.09
N ALA A 681 -10.04 -14.14 -43.44
CA ALA A 681 -11.41 -14.50 -43.76
C ALA A 681 -12.37 -13.30 -43.54
N PRO A 682 -13.41 -13.12 -44.38
CA PRO A 682 -14.36 -12.01 -44.27
C PRO A 682 -15.01 -11.86 -42.88
N GLU A 683 -15.29 -12.98 -42.21
CA GLU A 683 -15.83 -13.00 -40.84
C GLU A 683 -14.87 -12.34 -39.86
N LEU A 684 -13.56 -12.63 -39.93
CA LEU A 684 -12.55 -12.03 -39.05
C LEU A 684 -12.35 -10.54 -39.33
N ILE A 685 -12.42 -10.14 -40.61
CA ILE A 685 -12.33 -8.73 -41.01
C ILE A 685 -13.50 -7.92 -40.42
N SER A 686 -14.72 -8.46 -40.45
CA SER A 686 -15.91 -7.78 -39.90
C SER A 686 -15.86 -7.56 -38.38
N ARG A 687 -14.98 -8.27 -37.67
CA ARG A 687 -14.74 -8.12 -36.22
C ARG A 687 -13.68 -7.08 -35.89
N ILE A 688 -12.94 -6.57 -36.88
CA ILE A 688 -12.00 -5.47 -36.70
C ILE A 688 -12.72 -4.15 -36.97
N ARG A 689 -12.78 -3.27 -35.97
CA ARG A 689 -13.40 -1.94 -36.10
C ARG A 689 -12.52 -0.85 -35.51
N ASP A 690 -12.76 0.38 -35.95
CA ASP A 690 -12.19 1.55 -35.30
C ASP A 690 -12.94 1.83 -34.01
N GLY A 691 -12.23 1.82 -32.88
CA GLY A 691 -12.74 2.22 -31.57
C GLY A 691 -12.22 3.59 -31.15
N GLU A 692 -12.68 4.09 -30.00
CA GLU A 692 -12.26 5.40 -29.46
C GLU A 692 -10.75 5.50 -29.17
N GLN A 693 -10.09 4.37 -28.91
CA GLN A 693 -8.68 4.28 -28.49
C GLN A 693 -7.83 3.51 -29.53
N LYS A 694 -8.08 3.73 -30.82
CA LYS A 694 -7.57 2.97 -32.00
C LYS A 694 -8.40 1.71 -32.31
N ARG A 695 -7.92 0.90 -33.26
CA ARG A 695 -8.56 -0.36 -33.69
C ARG A 695 -8.76 -1.32 -32.52
N GLU A 696 -9.84 -2.09 -32.61
CA GLU A 696 -10.20 -3.14 -31.67
C GLU A 696 -10.74 -4.37 -32.42
N PHE A 697 -10.68 -5.53 -31.76
CA PHE A 697 -11.19 -6.79 -32.27
C PHE A 697 -12.31 -7.32 -31.37
N VAL A 698 -13.46 -7.65 -31.96
CA VAL A 698 -14.63 -8.14 -31.23
C VAL A 698 -14.53 -9.65 -30.99
N LEU A 699 -14.34 -10.06 -29.73
CA LEU A 699 -14.34 -11.46 -29.32
C LEU A 699 -15.77 -12.00 -29.21
N ALA A 700 -16.67 -11.26 -28.56
CA ALA A 700 -18.07 -11.64 -28.39
C ALA A 700 -19.00 -10.46 -28.64
N TYR A 701 -20.05 -10.68 -29.44
CA TYR A 701 -21.13 -9.71 -29.60
C TYR A 701 -22.11 -9.82 -28.44
N GLY A 702 -22.41 -8.69 -27.80
CA GLY A 702 -23.30 -8.63 -26.64
C GLY A 702 -24.70 -8.11 -26.99
N PRO A 703 -25.72 -8.42 -26.17
CA PRO A 703 -27.01 -7.76 -26.30
C PRO A 703 -26.87 -6.25 -26.11
N ASP A 704 -27.64 -5.48 -26.90
CA ASP A 704 -27.67 -4.01 -26.88
C ASP A 704 -26.33 -3.31 -27.16
N GLY A 705 -25.39 -3.98 -27.84
CA GLY A 705 -24.10 -3.41 -28.23
C GLY A 705 -23.01 -3.47 -27.16
N ASN A 706 -23.24 -4.21 -26.07
CA ASN A 706 -22.23 -4.47 -25.02
C ASN A 706 -21.24 -5.56 -25.45
N ASP A 707 -20.53 -5.33 -26.54
CA ASP A 707 -19.58 -6.28 -27.09
C ASP A 707 -18.33 -6.42 -26.20
N VAL A 708 -17.80 -7.63 -26.08
CA VAL A 708 -16.52 -7.89 -25.42
C VAL A 708 -15.42 -7.80 -26.46
N VAL A 709 -14.57 -6.79 -26.34
CA VAL A 709 -13.51 -6.49 -27.33
C VAL A 709 -12.11 -6.49 -26.71
N LEU A 710 -11.10 -6.71 -27.57
CA LEU A 710 -9.70 -6.43 -27.27
C LEU A 710 -9.23 -5.23 -28.08
N THR A 711 -8.78 -4.21 -27.38
CA THR A 711 -8.26 -2.97 -27.98
C THR A 711 -6.76 -3.07 -28.25
N GLN A 712 -6.24 -2.16 -29.09
CA GLN A 712 -4.79 -2.01 -29.28
C GLN A 712 -4.05 -1.76 -27.97
N ARG A 713 -4.66 -1.01 -27.04
CA ARG A 713 -4.08 -0.72 -25.72
C ARG A 713 -3.99 -1.99 -24.87
N ASP A 714 -5.00 -2.84 -24.90
CA ASP A 714 -5.02 -4.11 -24.15
C ASP A 714 -3.88 -5.03 -24.59
N ILE A 715 -3.66 -5.13 -25.91
CA ILE A 715 -2.52 -5.88 -26.46
C ILE A 715 -1.20 -5.28 -25.99
N SER A 716 -1.05 -3.94 -26.03
CA SER A 716 0.16 -3.28 -25.55
C SER A 716 0.41 -3.51 -24.06
N GLN A 717 -0.62 -3.58 -23.22
CA GLN A 717 -0.46 -3.92 -21.80
C GLN A 717 0.04 -5.35 -21.61
N LEU A 718 -0.48 -6.32 -22.37
CA LEU A 718 0.03 -7.69 -22.35
C LEU A 718 1.50 -7.76 -22.82
N GLN A 719 1.86 -6.98 -23.86
CA GLN A 719 3.25 -6.92 -24.35
C GLN A 719 4.21 -6.42 -23.28
N LEU A 720 3.85 -5.35 -22.55
CA LEU A 720 4.66 -4.83 -21.45
C LEU A 720 4.85 -5.91 -20.37
N ALA A 721 3.77 -6.58 -19.98
CA ALA A 721 3.82 -7.62 -18.96
C ALA A 721 4.73 -8.78 -19.35
N LYS A 722 4.49 -9.37 -20.53
CA LYS A 722 5.24 -10.53 -20.99
C LYS A 722 6.69 -10.18 -21.36
N GLY A 723 6.92 -8.97 -21.87
CA GLY A 723 8.25 -8.46 -22.19
C GLY A 723 9.12 -8.29 -20.94
N ALA A 724 8.54 -7.81 -19.84
CA ALA A 724 9.24 -7.69 -18.55
C ALA A 724 9.70 -9.05 -18.02
N VAL A 725 8.83 -10.06 -18.08
CA VAL A 725 9.14 -11.43 -17.63
C VAL A 725 10.25 -12.06 -18.47
N CYS A 726 10.11 -12.09 -19.80
CA CYS A 726 11.13 -12.65 -20.71
C CYS A 726 12.48 -11.92 -20.57
N ALA A 727 12.49 -10.60 -20.40
CA ALA A 727 13.71 -9.83 -20.16
C ALA A 727 14.38 -10.14 -18.80
N GLY A 728 13.57 -10.35 -17.75
CA GLY A 728 14.08 -10.77 -16.44
C GLY A 728 14.73 -12.16 -16.50
N ILE A 729 14.07 -13.11 -17.17
CA ILE A 729 14.60 -14.47 -17.38
C ILE A 729 15.95 -14.40 -18.11
N ARG A 730 16.01 -13.68 -19.23
CA ARG A 730 17.23 -13.49 -20.01
C ARG A 730 18.36 -12.88 -19.18
N THR A 731 18.03 -11.87 -18.38
CA THR A 731 19.01 -11.21 -17.51
C THR A 731 19.61 -12.17 -16.49
N LEU A 732 18.79 -13.04 -15.87
CA LEU A 732 19.29 -14.04 -14.92
C LEU A 732 20.17 -15.10 -15.61
N LEU A 733 19.74 -15.59 -16.77
CA LEU A 733 20.50 -16.57 -17.56
C LEU A 733 21.87 -16.03 -17.94
N ASP A 734 21.93 -14.82 -18.50
CA ASP A 734 23.18 -14.18 -18.86
C ASP A 734 24.13 -13.98 -17.66
N ILE A 735 23.60 -13.54 -16.52
CA ILE A 735 24.39 -13.36 -15.29
C ILE A 735 24.93 -14.70 -14.77
N SER A 736 24.15 -15.77 -14.89
CA SER A 736 24.55 -17.12 -14.50
C SER A 736 25.47 -17.81 -15.51
N GLY A 737 25.53 -17.30 -16.74
CA GLY A 737 26.25 -17.94 -17.85
C GLY A 737 25.57 -19.22 -18.37
N LEU A 738 24.25 -19.37 -18.14
CA LEU A 738 23.45 -20.51 -18.60
C LEU A 738 22.64 -20.13 -19.85
N SER A 739 22.38 -21.12 -20.71
CA SER A 739 21.36 -21.05 -21.74
C SER A 739 20.06 -21.72 -21.28
N ILE A 740 18.97 -21.54 -22.01
CA ILE A 740 17.72 -22.28 -21.72
C ILE A 740 17.88 -23.79 -21.85
N ASP A 741 18.70 -24.24 -22.80
CA ASP A 741 18.94 -25.67 -23.01
C ASP A 741 19.65 -26.33 -21.82
N ASP A 742 20.44 -25.55 -21.07
CA ASP A 742 21.12 -25.99 -19.85
C ASP A 742 20.19 -26.25 -18.66
N LEU A 743 18.96 -25.71 -18.68
CA LEU A 743 18.02 -25.87 -17.57
C LEU A 743 17.43 -27.28 -17.55
N ASP A 744 17.39 -27.87 -16.35
CA ASP A 744 16.74 -29.16 -16.09
C ASP A 744 15.21 -29.01 -16.02
N SER A 745 14.72 -27.90 -15.47
CA SER A 745 13.30 -27.55 -15.54
C SER A 745 13.00 -26.08 -15.34
N ILE A 746 11.86 -25.64 -15.88
CA ILE A 746 11.21 -24.38 -15.53
C ILE A 746 9.95 -24.71 -14.72
N VAL A 747 9.84 -24.13 -13.53
CA VAL A 747 8.73 -24.32 -12.60
C VAL A 747 7.88 -23.06 -12.58
N LEU A 748 6.62 -23.17 -12.98
CA LEU A 748 5.65 -22.07 -12.92
C LEU A 748 4.87 -22.15 -11.62
N ALA A 749 4.93 -21.08 -10.82
CA ALA A 749 4.20 -20.90 -9.58
C ALA A 749 3.20 -19.73 -9.70
N GLY A 750 2.36 -19.61 -8.68
CA GLY A 750 1.30 -18.63 -8.60
C GLY A 750 -0.06 -19.22 -8.94
N THR A 751 -1.12 -18.64 -8.36
CA THR A 751 -2.51 -19.10 -8.58
C THR A 751 -2.90 -19.06 -10.05
N PHE A 752 -2.39 -18.07 -10.79
CA PHE A 752 -2.61 -17.89 -12.23
C PHE A 752 -2.02 -19.03 -13.08
N ALA A 753 -0.85 -19.55 -12.71
CA ALA A 753 -0.14 -20.57 -13.48
C ALA A 753 -0.95 -21.87 -13.66
N THR A 754 -1.83 -22.19 -12.70
CA THR A 754 -2.68 -23.39 -12.72
C THR A 754 -3.66 -23.44 -13.90
N HIS A 755 -4.00 -22.30 -14.50
CA HIS A 755 -4.97 -22.19 -15.60
C HIS A 755 -4.34 -21.82 -16.94
N LEU A 756 -3.02 -21.69 -16.98
CA LEU A 756 -2.32 -21.29 -18.20
C LEU A 756 -2.25 -22.41 -19.23
N ASN A 757 -2.49 -22.04 -20.48
CA ASN A 757 -2.14 -22.88 -21.62
C ASN A 757 -0.65 -22.69 -21.92
N LEU A 758 0.16 -23.70 -21.59
CA LEU A 758 1.61 -23.66 -21.75
C LEU A 758 2.04 -23.40 -23.20
N ALA A 759 1.32 -23.94 -24.19
CA ALA A 759 1.64 -23.70 -25.59
C ALA A 759 1.42 -22.22 -25.94
N SER A 760 0.29 -21.66 -25.52
CA SER A 760 -0.02 -20.24 -25.77
C SER A 760 0.96 -19.30 -25.06
N THR A 761 1.43 -19.63 -23.86
CA THR A 761 2.41 -18.82 -23.12
C THR A 761 3.80 -18.82 -23.78
N VAL A 762 4.21 -19.95 -24.36
CA VAL A 762 5.45 -20.04 -25.15
C VAL A 762 5.31 -19.25 -26.44
N ASP A 763 4.20 -19.43 -27.16
CA ASP A 763 3.96 -18.78 -28.46
C ASP A 763 4.01 -17.25 -28.42
N ILE A 764 3.46 -16.64 -27.35
CA ILE A 764 3.49 -15.19 -27.18
C ILE A 764 4.84 -14.69 -26.62
N GLY A 765 5.73 -15.59 -26.22
CA GLY A 765 7.02 -15.29 -25.61
C GLY A 765 6.92 -14.77 -24.18
N LEU A 766 5.95 -15.25 -23.40
CA LEU A 766 5.92 -15.01 -21.95
C LEU A 766 6.99 -15.84 -21.25
N ILE A 767 7.12 -17.09 -21.68
CA ILE A 767 8.16 -18.02 -21.23
C ILE A 767 8.99 -18.49 -22.44
N PRO A 768 10.26 -18.84 -22.24
CA PRO A 768 11.14 -19.30 -23.31
C PRO A 768 10.66 -20.62 -23.91
N GLU A 769 11.04 -20.83 -25.18
CA GLU A 769 10.79 -22.09 -25.87
C GLU A 769 11.64 -23.20 -25.24
N LEU A 770 10.98 -24.17 -24.61
CA LEU A 770 11.62 -25.43 -24.24
C LEU A 770 10.67 -26.61 -24.41
N SER A 771 11.26 -27.79 -24.41
CA SER A 771 10.51 -29.03 -24.44
C SER A 771 9.51 -29.12 -23.28
N LEU A 772 8.24 -29.37 -23.59
CA LEU A 772 7.13 -29.38 -22.60
C LEU A 772 7.39 -30.28 -21.37
N HIS A 773 8.23 -31.32 -21.48
CA HIS A 773 8.58 -32.20 -20.34
C HIS A 773 9.44 -31.52 -19.27
N LYS A 774 10.12 -30.42 -19.60
CA LYS A 774 10.90 -29.60 -18.66
C LYS A 774 10.04 -28.52 -17.99
N LEU A 775 8.80 -28.29 -18.45
CA LEU A 775 7.86 -27.38 -17.81
C LEU A 775 7.10 -28.09 -16.70
N LYS A 776 7.13 -27.52 -15.50
CA LYS A 776 6.42 -28.01 -14.31
C LYS A 776 5.57 -26.89 -13.73
N THR A 777 4.49 -27.24 -13.03
CA THR A 777 3.62 -26.28 -12.35
C THR A 777 3.55 -26.59 -10.86
N ALA A 778 3.71 -25.58 -10.00
CA ALA A 778 3.74 -25.72 -8.55
C ALA A 778 2.50 -25.16 -7.82
N GLY A 779 1.54 -24.57 -8.56
CA GLY A 779 0.36 -23.91 -7.97
C GLY A 779 0.75 -22.73 -7.06
N ASN A 780 0.00 -22.49 -5.98
CA ASN A 780 0.40 -21.50 -4.96
C ASN A 780 1.54 -22.05 -4.09
N ALA A 781 2.76 -22.03 -4.63
CA ALA A 781 3.94 -22.53 -3.96
C ALA A 781 4.33 -21.71 -2.72
N ALA A 782 4.10 -20.39 -2.73
CA ALA A 782 4.37 -19.52 -1.59
C ALA A 782 3.61 -19.97 -0.34
N HIS A 783 2.29 -20.20 -0.49
CA HIS A 783 1.47 -20.69 0.61
C HIS A 783 1.85 -22.09 1.07
N ALA A 784 2.19 -22.99 0.14
CA ALA A 784 2.69 -24.33 0.46
C ALA A 784 4.00 -24.27 1.27
N GLY A 785 4.90 -23.36 0.93
CA GLY A 785 6.13 -23.10 1.71
C GLY A 785 5.83 -22.61 3.12
N ALA A 786 4.89 -21.68 3.28
CA ALA A 786 4.44 -21.22 4.61
C ALA A 786 3.92 -22.41 5.45
N VAL A 787 3.12 -23.30 4.88
CA VAL A 787 2.65 -24.52 5.55
C VAL A 787 3.81 -25.43 5.95
N LYS A 788 4.78 -25.67 5.06
CA LYS A 788 5.96 -26.49 5.40
C LYS A 788 6.73 -25.91 6.59
N ALA A 789 6.96 -24.59 6.60
CA ALA A 789 7.61 -23.92 7.73
C ALA A 789 6.77 -23.94 9.02
N LEU A 790 5.43 -23.95 8.88
CA LEU A 790 4.52 -24.07 10.02
C LEU A 790 4.66 -25.43 10.69
N LEU A 791 4.79 -26.50 9.91
CA LEU A 791 4.78 -27.87 10.38
C LEU A 791 6.18 -28.44 10.66
N ASP A 792 7.24 -27.89 10.06
CA ASP A 792 8.63 -28.32 10.28
C ASP A 792 9.61 -27.14 10.37
N GLN A 793 10.04 -26.80 11.58
CA GLN A 793 11.04 -25.75 11.84
C GLN A 793 12.40 -26.03 11.22
N ARG A 794 12.78 -27.30 11.00
CA ARG A 794 14.10 -27.64 10.42
C ARG A 794 14.15 -27.21 8.97
N THR A 795 13.06 -27.41 8.23
CA THR A 795 12.95 -26.96 6.83
C THR A 795 13.05 -25.45 6.74
N PHE A 796 12.40 -24.72 7.64
CA PHE A 796 12.51 -23.27 7.73
C PHE A 796 13.93 -22.81 8.09
N ALA A 797 14.59 -23.47 9.05
CA ALA A 797 15.99 -23.17 9.40
C ALA A 797 16.95 -23.40 8.22
N GLY A 798 16.72 -24.46 7.43
CA GLY A 798 17.45 -24.71 6.19
C GLY A 798 17.23 -23.60 5.16
N LEU A 799 15.98 -23.18 4.97
CA LEU A 799 15.63 -22.06 4.07
C LEU A 799 16.28 -20.75 4.50
N GLN A 800 16.32 -20.44 5.81
CA GLN A 800 16.97 -19.25 6.35
C GLN A 800 18.47 -19.22 5.99
N GLN A 801 19.15 -20.36 6.09
CA GLN A 801 20.56 -20.46 5.69
C GLN A 801 20.72 -20.27 4.18
N GLN A 802 19.86 -20.91 3.38
CA GLN A 802 19.87 -20.79 1.92
C GLN A 802 19.62 -19.34 1.45
N ALA A 803 18.70 -18.62 2.10
CA ALA A 803 18.34 -17.25 1.77
C ALA A 803 19.55 -16.30 1.79
N GLY A 804 20.47 -16.48 2.75
CA GLY A 804 21.70 -15.68 2.85
C GLY A 804 22.68 -15.88 1.71
N HIS A 805 22.49 -16.92 0.88
CA HIS A 805 23.32 -17.22 -0.29
C HIS A 805 22.67 -16.82 -1.62
N ILE A 806 21.43 -16.34 -1.60
CA ILE A 806 20.73 -15.90 -2.82
C ILE A 806 21.23 -14.51 -3.19
N ARG A 807 21.75 -14.37 -4.41
CA ARG A 807 22.15 -13.09 -4.96
C ARG A 807 20.93 -12.37 -5.54
N HIS A 808 20.52 -11.28 -4.90
CA HIS A 808 19.53 -10.36 -5.50
C HIS A 808 20.12 -9.70 -6.75
N VAL A 809 19.37 -9.73 -7.85
CA VAL A 809 19.69 -9.07 -9.12
C VAL A 809 18.72 -7.91 -9.31
N GLU A 810 19.20 -6.68 -9.09
CA GLU A 810 18.42 -5.47 -9.32
C GLU A 810 18.32 -5.19 -10.82
N LEU A 811 17.09 -5.15 -11.33
CA LEU A 811 16.80 -4.86 -12.73
C LEU A 811 16.59 -3.35 -12.96
N GLY A 812 16.19 -2.62 -11.92
CA GLY A 812 16.03 -1.17 -11.93
C GLY A 812 17.33 -0.46 -12.26
N GLY A 813 17.34 0.32 -13.34
CA GLY A 813 18.53 1.04 -13.81
C GLY A 813 19.52 0.20 -14.62
N SER A 814 19.23 -1.08 -14.90
CA SER A 814 20.05 -1.92 -15.78
C SER A 814 19.79 -1.59 -17.26
N ALA A 815 20.83 -1.12 -17.96
CA ALA A 815 20.78 -0.90 -19.40
C ALA A 815 20.56 -2.21 -20.18
N THR A 816 21.17 -3.31 -19.70
CA THR A 816 21.01 -4.64 -20.29
C THR A 816 19.56 -5.11 -20.21
N PHE A 817 18.93 -4.97 -19.04
CA PHE A 817 17.51 -5.31 -18.87
C PHE A 817 16.62 -4.45 -19.79
N SER A 818 16.87 -3.14 -19.87
CA SER A 818 16.11 -2.24 -20.76
C SER A 818 16.19 -2.67 -22.23
N ASN A 819 17.37 -3.09 -22.69
CA ASN A 819 17.54 -3.59 -24.07
C ASN A 819 16.76 -4.91 -24.28
N TYR A 820 16.89 -5.86 -23.36
CA TYR A 820 16.15 -7.12 -23.43
C TYR A 820 14.65 -6.92 -23.34
N PHE A 821 14.19 -5.96 -22.54
CA PHE A 821 12.79 -5.59 -22.44
C PHE A 821 12.25 -5.13 -23.80
N MET A 822 12.95 -4.21 -24.47
CA MET A 822 12.54 -3.73 -25.79
C MET A 822 12.50 -4.85 -26.84
N GLU A 823 13.48 -5.75 -26.84
CA GLU A 823 13.50 -6.92 -27.73
C GLU A 823 12.37 -7.92 -27.41
N SER A 824 11.97 -8.02 -26.14
CA SER A 824 10.98 -9.00 -25.68
C SER A 824 9.53 -8.55 -25.88
N MET A 825 9.28 -7.36 -26.45
CA MET A 825 7.93 -6.83 -26.68
C MET A 825 7.19 -7.47 -27.87
N TYR A 826 7.89 -8.12 -28.80
CA TYR A 826 7.29 -8.76 -29.98
C TYR A 826 6.47 -10.00 -29.61
N ILE A 827 5.27 -10.19 -30.19
CA ILE A 827 4.44 -11.38 -29.94
C ILE A 827 4.99 -12.57 -30.73
N GLU A 828 5.96 -13.26 -30.13
CA GLU A 828 6.61 -14.45 -30.67
C GLU A 828 7.37 -15.19 -29.56
N PRO A 829 7.79 -16.45 -29.76
CA PRO A 829 8.59 -17.19 -28.79
C PRO A 829 9.88 -16.46 -28.40
N CYS A 830 10.14 -16.43 -27.10
CA CYS A 830 11.34 -15.83 -26.51
C CYS A 830 12.53 -16.78 -26.78
N LYS A 831 13.41 -16.39 -27.72
CA LYS A 831 14.63 -17.15 -28.07
C LYS A 831 15.78 -16.70 -27.17
N LEU A 832 16.10 -17.50 -26.15
CA LEU A 832 17.07 -17.19 -25.10
C LEU A 832 18.25 -18.16 -25.08
#